data_AF-A0A956CHT2-F1
#
_entry.id   AF-A0A956CHT2-F1
#
_cell.length_a   1.000
_cell.length_b   1.000
_cell.length_c   1.000
_cell.angle_alpha   90.00
_cell.angle_beta   90.00
_cell.angle_gamma   90.00
#
_symmetry.space_group_name_H-M   'P 1'
#
loop_
_entity.id
_entity.type
_entity.pdbx_description
1 polymer ?
#
loop_
_entity_poly.entity_id
_entity_poly.type
_entity_poly.pdbx_seq_one_letter_code
_entity_poly.pdbx_strand_id
1 'polypeptide(L)'
;MRARNLTALLFATLLGVSCGQREVKSEGTYFDRKISPILQGSCATSATGSSCHVTADERGNALGNLDVTSYQMVTKRRDLLEDYGSYGMPALLAKAVPPQTILLTHYDGTQDTFDTDIPHAGGSILDVRTSSFQTLLRWLERGATENNTIATKSVGERQPCVEAIGTDPLFDPSTDPANPDYATFVSDVNPFLVDNCAAANCHGSTEAPFPVSCGKTDEQKRWNYFSASDYVAKDPQYSDILTHALNPASGGVYHPGGWVFSSSGETTYQKILSWAAAKGGPTNIPTDAGFDFFAKRVQPMLVKRGCVLMGCHSSPVFNEFRPRAPGGGHFGIAATRHNYREVLKRVALESADPNAGRIVRKNLPPGPGGPGIRHRGGSLFAEQGGDPANCDLAQAETGPLSEQSPYCVLVAWLAKERTARMESVAPLSGIVYVRRAPVTQPEMMQDWETYLPGADLRWIDAAMDATGDVTTAGNDKSLLGGCGLDAPTADVRRPSVSWDGKKIAFAARSAGSAPYQVYVMNADGSACAPEPTINAAPTDTAGGAIDTKGELIHNFDPAFAPDGTLVFTSSRGNILPGHLFPGPQRSAADPAKLNANLYALENGKIRQLTFLSNQEMYPGFKSNGQLLVTAEKRVPGFYQIAARRMNLDGGDYHPLYGQRAHFGYLQLSETAELLDQNLVGIASDRNARHLAGTLVVINRSLGQDNVSQNPDDYAVNPDAVDYASTPFFQHSLSILDPAATGRVGASTQGAYRNPSALPNGNILVSYAAGVTDLGSFDGGFDVVMVNATTGARSALPGLDDAATDELWPVAVFGRVNQGVFRTTPGGDPVFHGVVYDKDDEQKRTDRFQLTIVDFPMLASLLFQSTRSGRHVEDMSSFEAWASLPPETEKSLNDPSPYIVEDQYGKVYARRVKVGTVPLLPDGSVKLQAPAGYPVVLAVQQRMKGEPKPTLHHQLEEIQFYPGEWLTLSFRREVFSNFCGGCHGPVSGKEFDVSIKPDLVSQASKCDARDADPIDATKSPLNEILGPPFP
;
A
#
# COMPACT_ATOMS: atom_id res chain seq x y z
N MET A 1 -11.02 71.38 -76.72
CA MET A 1 -11.36 71.92 -75.37
C MET A 1 -11.43 70.74 -74.41
N ARG A 2 -10.67 70.54 -73.34
CA ARG A 2 -9.36 71.03 -72.84
C ARG A 2 -8.54 69.72 -72.62
N ALA A 3 -7.76 69.21 -73.57
CA ALA A 3 -6.41 69.59 -74.06
C ALA A 3 -5.34 69.49 -72.94
N ARG A 4 -4.29 68.66 -73.00
CA ARG A 4 -3.62 67.96 -74.11
C ARG A 4 -2.72 66.86 -73.52
N ASN A 5 -2.82 65.66 -74.10
CA ASN A 5 -1.77 64.82 -74.68
C ASN A 5 -0.36 64.66 -74.05
N LEU A 6 -0.01 63.37 -73.99
CA LEU A 6 1.22 62.68 -74.46
C LEU A 6 2.51 62.71 -73.62
N THR A 7 2.85 61.51 -73.15
CA THR A 7 4.10 60.73 -73.30
C THR A 7 5.39 61.44 -73.75
N ALA A 8 6.47 61.32 -72.96
CA ALA A 8 7.66 60.46 -73.26
C ALA A 8 8.90 60.74 -72.36
N LEU A 9 9.44 59.64 -71.80
CA LEU A 9 10.84 59.19 -71.63
C LEU A 9 11.98 59.97 -70.89
N LEU A 10 12.52 59.24 -69.90
CA LEU A 10 13.94 58.91 -69.55
C LEU A 10 14.82 59.71 -68.55
N PHE A 11 15.48 58.86 -67.73
CA PHE A 11 16.74 58.94 -66.96
C PHE A 11 16.78 59.25 -65.44
N ALA A 12 17.06 58.15 -64.72
CA ALA A 12 17.64 57.85 -63.40
C ALA A 12 18.16 58.93 -62.43
N THR A 13 17.86 58.73 -61.13
CA THR A 13 18.84 58.77 -60.02
C THR A 13 18.34 57.94 -58.82
N LEU A 14 19.27 57.24 -58.17
CA LEU A 14 19.09 56.26 -57.08
C LEU A 14 18.52 56.85 -55.77
N LEU A 15 17.62 56.12 -55.11
CA LEU A 15 17.37 56.20 -53.66
C LEU A 15 17.12 54.79 -53.09
N GLY A 16 17.86 54.45 -52.04
CA GLY A 16 17.84 53.14 -51.39
C GLY A 16 16.53 52.84 -50.67
N VAL A 17 15.98 51.65 -50.91
CA VAL A 17 14.86 51.08 -50.17
C VAL A 17 15.43 50.31 -48.98
N SER A 18 15.34 50.92 -47.79
CA SER A 18 15.40 50.21 -46.52
C SER A 18 14.00 49.62 -46.25
N CYS A 19 13.82 48.32 -46.49
CA CYS A 19 12.70 47.57 -45.93
C CYS A 19 12.91 47.41 -44.42
N GLY A 20 12.38 48.35 -43.63
CA GLY A 20 12.19 48.13 -42.20
C GLY A 20 11.07 47.12 -42.00
N GLN A 21 11.41 45.87 -41.70
CA GLN A 21 10.44 44.94 -41.12
C GLN A 21 9.94 45.54 -39.81
N ARG A 22 8.65 45.83 -39.76
CA ARG A 22 7.93 46.14 -38.52
C ARG A 22 7.92 44.84 -37.72
N GLU A 23 8.84 44.69 -36.77
CA GLU A 23 8.71 43.68 -35.71
C GLU A 23 7.40 43.96 -34.98
N VAL A 24 6.37 43.18 -35.32
CA VAL A 24 5.26 42.99 -34.40
C VAL A 24 5.87 42.27 -33.20
N LYS A 25 6.09 42.99 -32.09
CA LYS A 25 6.37 42.36 -30.80
C LYS A 25 5.22 41.40 -30.54
N SER A 26 5.44 40.11 -30.76
CA SER A 26 4.47 39.08 -30.38
C SER A 26 4.43 39.04 -28.86
N GLU A 27 3.43 39.66 -28.26
CA GLU A 27 3.12 39.55 -26.84
C GLU A 27 2.93 38.05 -26.50
N GLY A 28 3.62 37.55 -25.47
CA GLY A 28 3.59 36.13 -25.05
C GLY A 28 4.94 35.58 -24.60
N THR A 29 4.96 34.39 -24.00
CA THR A 29 6.18 33.67 -23.55
C THR A 29 6.78 32.82 -24.69
N TYR A 30 7.93 32.17 -24.46
CA TYR A 30 8.42 31.17 -25.42
C TYR A 30 7.42 30.01 -25.56
N PHE A 31 6.85 29.56 -24.45
CA PHE A 31 5.84 28.51 -24.44
C PHE A 31 4.65 28.87 -25.34
N ASP A 32 4.06 30.06 -25.16
CA ASP A 32 2.87 30.49 -25.91
C ASP A 32 3.12 30.50 -27.43
N ARG A 33 4.31 30.93 -27.85
CA ARG A 33 4.62 31.10 -29.26
C ARG A 33 5.13 29.84 -29.95
N LYS A 34 5.81 28.95 -29.22
CA LYS A 34 6.58 27.85 -29.81
C LYS A 34 6.15 26.47 -29.37
N ILE A 35 5.61 26.33 -28.16
CA ILE A 35 5.28 25.02 -27.56
C ILE A 35 3.78 24.79 -27.57
N SER A 36 3.00 25.75 -27.07
CA SER A 36 1.54 25.68 -27.01
C SER A 36 0.89 25.34 -28.36
N PRO A 37 1.28 25.95 -29.51
CA PRO A 37 0.69 25.61 -30.80
C PRO A 37 0.95 24.16 -31.23
N ILE A 38 2.11 23.59 -30.85
CA ILE A 38 2.44 22.20 -31.15
C ILE A 38 1.57 21.29 -30.29
N LEU A 39 1.58 21.48 -28.96
CA LEU A 39 0.84 20.62 -28.04
C LEU A 39 -0.67 20.68 -28.28
N GLN A 40 -1.23 21.85 -28.59
CA GLN A 40 -2.65 21.96 -28.94
C GLN A 40 -2.94 21.27 -30.28
N GLY A 41 -2.07 21.43 -31.27
CA GLY A 41 -2.24 20.81 -32.59
C GLY A 41 -2.09 19.28 -32.59
N SER A 42 -1.30 18.71 -31.67
CA SER A 42 -1.02 17.27 -31.64
C SER A 42 -1.67 16.50 -30.50
N CYS A 43 -1.77 17.09 -29.30
CA CYS A 43 -2.10 16.39 -28.05
C CYS A 43 -3.46 16.81 -27.48
N ALA A 44 -3.92 18.03 -27.72
CA ALA A 44 -5.25 18.49 -27.26
C ALA A 44 -6.37 17.91 -28.12
N THR A 45 -6.17 17.85 -29.44
CA THR A 45 -7.12 17.32 -30.43
C THR A 45 -6.46 16.23 -31.26
N SER A 46 -7.07 15.04 -31.29
CA SER A 46 -6.65 13.95 -32.15
C SER A 46 -6.99 14.22 -33.63
N ALA A 47 -6.37 13.47 -34.54
CA ALA A 47 -6.66 13.54 -35.98
C ALA A 47 -8.14 13.23 -36.32
N THR A 48 -8.88 12.58 -35.41
CA THR A 48 -10.32 12.28 -35.54
C THR A 48 -11.22 13.36 -34.91
N GLY A 49 -10.66 14.45 -34.39
CA GLY A 49 -11.38 15.55 -33.75
C GLY A 49 -11.74 15.31 -32.27
N SER A 50 -11.34 14.17 -31.69
CA SER A 50 -11.56 13.89 -30.26
C SER A 50 -10.61 14.71 -29.39
N SER A 51 -11.14 15.31 -28.33
CA SER A 51 -10.38 16.02 -27.30
C SER A 51 -9.70 15.03 -26.34
N CYS A 52 -8.36 15.13 -26.18
CA CYS A 52 -7.59 14.22 -25.33
C CYS A 52 -7.07 14.94 -24.07
N HIS A 53 -5.98 15.70 -24.20
CA HIS A 53 -5.32 16.36 -23.07
C HIS A 53 -5.83 17.78 -22.84
N VAL A 54 -7.14 17.90 -22.69
CA VAL A 54 -7.83 19.15 -22.32
C VAL A 54 -8.78 18.86 -21.17
N THR A 55 -8.92 19.84 -20.28
CA THR A 55 -9.88 19.77 -19.18
C THR A 55 -11.29 19.54 -19.72
N ALA A 56 -11.93 18.46 -19.28
CA ALA A 56 -13.28 18.05 -19.69
C ALA A 56 -14.39 18.69 -18.84
N ASP A 57 -14.07 19.17 -17.63
CA ASP A 57 -15.02 19.76 -16.70
C ASP A 57 -14.35 20.73 -15.70
N GLU A 58 -15.15 21.46 -14.92
CA GLU A 58 -14.65 22.40 -13.90
C GLU A 58 -13.89 21.71 -12.74
N ARG A 59 -13.97 20.38 -12.67
CA ARG A 59 -13.32 19.53 -11.66
C ARG A 59 -11.94 19.07 -12.08
N GLY A 60 -11.47 19.52 -13.25
CA GLY A 60 -10.11 19.26 -13.70
C GLY A 60 -9.87 17.83 -14.16
N ASN A 61 -10.93 17.12 -14.57
CA ASN A 61 -10.76 15.83 -15.22
C ASN A 61 -10.21 16.02 -16.63
N ALA A 62 -9.14 15.31 -16.96
CA ALA A 62 -8.55 15.29 -18.31
C ALA A 62 -7.98 13.89 -18.60
N LEU A 63 -8.00 13.45 -19.86
CA LEU A 63 -7.48 12.12 -20.20
C LEU A 63 -5.98 12.06 -19.90
N GLY A 64 -5.55 10.96 -19.29
CA GLY A 64 -4.16 10.79 -18.83
C GLY A 64 -3.76 11.70 -17.66
N ASN A 65 -4.73 12.38 -17.02
CA ASN A 65 -4.52 13.40 -16.01
C ASN A 65 -3.53 14.49 -16.47
N LEU A 66 -3.71 14.97 -17.70
CA LEU A 66 -2.84 15.93 -18.35
C LEU A 66 -3.68 16.93 -19.15
N ASP A 67 -3.42 18.22 -18.93
CA ASP A 67 -3.95 19.31 -19.73
C ASP A 67 -2.80 20.10 -20.37
N VAL A 68 -2.84 20.25 -21.70
CA VAL A 68 -1.78 20.89 -22.48
C VAL A 68 -2.10 22.30 -22.98
N THR A 69 -3.18 22.91 -22.50
CA THR A 69 -3.69 24.19 -23.00
C THR A 69 -2.86 25.41 -22.57
N SER A 70 -2.09 25.29 -21.48
CA SER A 70 -1.26 26.39 -20.94
C SER A 70 -0.01 25.86 -20.23
N TYR A 71 0.97 26.75 -20.02
CA TYR A 71 2.20 26.42 -19.31
C TYR A 71 1.93 25.95 -17.88
N GLN A 72 1.02 26.64 -17.18
CA GLN A 72 0.65 26.31 -15.81
C GLN A 72 0.04 24.92 -15.70
N MET A 73 -0.71 24.47 -16.70
CA MET A 73 -1.33 23.15 -16.70
C MET A 73 -0.34 22.04 -17.03
N VAL A 74 0.48 22.22 -18.09
CA VAL A 74 1.52 21.24 -18.46
C VAL A 74 2.51 21.01 -17.31
N THR A 75 2.91 22.09 -16.64
CA THR A 75 3.90 22.00 -15.55
C THR A 75 3.37 21.40 -14.26
N LYS A 76 2.07 21.11 -14.13
CA LYS A 76 1.57 20.25 -13.04
C LYS A 76 2.15 18.85 -13.15
N ARG A 77 2.35 18.35 -14.37
CA ARG A 77 2.87 17.01 -14.66
C ARG A 77 4.37 17.01 -14.98
N ARG A 78 5.18 17.55 -14.06
CA ARG A 78 6.66 17.56 -14.21
C ARG A 78 7.24 16.16 -14.42
N ASP A 79 6.61 15.13 -13.85
CA ASP A 79 6.95 13.72 -14.09
C ASP A 79 6.94 13.30 -15.56
N LEU A 80 6.20 14.00 -16.43
CA LEU A 80 6.18 13.73 -17.87
C LEU A 80 7.25 14.50 -18.66
N LEU A 81 7.87 15.51 -18.04
CA LEU A 81 8.79 16.45 -18.70
C LEU A 81 10.26 16.15 -18.43
N GLU A 82 10.55 15.33 -17.42
CA GLU A 82 11.90 14.88 -17.08
C GLU A 82 12.29 13.63 -17.88
N ASP A 83 13.55 13.56 -18.31
CA ASP A 83 14.12 12.31 -18.85
C ASP A 83 14.42 11.36 -17.68
N TYR A 84 14.02 10.10 -17.83
CA TYR A 84 14.08 9.11 -16.75
C TYR A 84 14.23 7.70 -17.31
N GLY A 85 15.20 6.94 -16.81
CA GLY A 85 15.47 5.59 -17.27
C GLY A 85 16.29 5.54 -18.56
N SER A 86 15.95 4.63 -19.47
CA SER A 86 16.69 4.35 -20.72
C SER A 86 15.98 4.83 -21.99
N TYR A 87 14.94 5.64 -21.87
CA TYR A 87 14.13 6.04 -23.03
C TYR A 87 14.79 7.15 -23.86
N GLY A 88 15.77 7.87 -23.29
CA GLY A 88 16.51 8.95 -23.97
C GLY A 88 15.65 10.18 -24.30
N MET A 89 14.43 10.24 -23.75
CA MET A 89 13.51 11.35 -23.88
C MET A 89 12.42 11.26 -22.79
N PRO A 90 11.84 12.40 -22.37
CA PRO A 90 10.78 12.41 -21.38
C PRO A 90 9.52 11.65 -21.80
N ALA A 91 8.74 11.21 -20.80
CA ALA A 91 7.54 10.39 -21.02
C ALA A 91 6.47 11.07 -21.91
N LEU A 92 6.41 12.41 -21.91
CA LEU A 92 5.54 13.17 -22.82
C LEU A 92 5.83 12.85 -24.30
N LEU A 93 7.11 12.68 -24.66
CA LEU A 93 7.52 12.32 -26.01
C LEU A 93 7.53 10.81 -26.21
N ALA A 94 8.08 10.04 -25.25
CA ALA A 94 8.23 8.59 -25.37
C ALA A 94 6.89 7.87 -25.63
N LYS A 95 5.76 8.42 -25.14
CA LYS A 95 4.40 7.92 -25.39
C LYS A 95 3.78 8.41 -26.69
N ALA A 96 4.32 9.46 -27.31
CA ALA A 96 3.71 10.13 -28.46
C ALA A 96 4.39 9.79 -29.80
N VAL A 97 5.55 9.12 -29.77
CA VAL A 97 6.34 8.76 -30.96
C VAL A 97 6.20 7.27 -31.30
N PRO A 98 6.63 6.82 -32.49
CA PRO A 98 6.75 5.39 -32.80
C PRO A 98 7.74 4.66 -31.86
N PRO A 99 7.69 3.32 -31.79
CA PRO A 99 8.72 2.49 -31.17
C PRO A 99 10.15 2.99 -31.40
N GLN A 100 10.96 3.00 -30.34
CA GLN A 100 12.36 3.41 -30.36
C GLN A 100 13.23 2.23 -29.98
N THR A 101 14.34 2.03 -30.70
CA THR A 101 15.34 1.03 -30.33
C THR A 101 16.14 1.51 -29.12
N ILE A 102 16.15 0.72 -28.05
CA ILE A 102 16.93 0.94 -26.84
C ILE A 102 18.07 -0.06 -26.79
N LEU A 103 19.27 0.43 -26.41
CA LEU A 103 20.38 -0.40 -25.96
C LEU A 103 20.33 -0.49 -24.43
N LEU A 104 20.30 -1.71 -23.91
CA LEU A 104 20.33 -1.97 -22.48
C LEU A 104 21.58 -2.77 -22.13
N THR A 105 22.36 -2.29 -21.16
CA THR A 105 23.53 -2.99 -20.62
C THR A 105 23.18 -3.58 -19.26
N HIS A 106 23.39 -4.88 -19.10
CA HIS A 106 23.10 -5.63 -17.88
C HIS A 106 24.23 -5.54 -16.85
N TYR A 107 23.96 -6.03 -15.64
CA TYR A 107 24.91 -6.01 -14.52
C TYR A 107 26.23 -6.72 -14.82
N ASP A 108 26.22 -7.68 -15.75
CA ASP A 108 27.39 -8.45 -16.18
C ASP A 108 28.09 -7.85 -17.40
N GLY A 109 27.67 -6.67 -17.85
CA GLY A 109 28.21 -5.96 -19.01
C GLY A 109 27.73 -6.49 -20.36
N THR A 110 26.88 -7.52 -20.40
CA THR A 110 26.24 -7.94 -21.65
C THR A 110 25.23 -6.89 -22.10
N GLN A 111 24.99 -6.82 -23.41
CA GLN A 111 24.14 -5.82 -24.03
C GLN A 111 23.05 -6.46 -24.87
N ASP A 112 21.86 -5.88 -24.78
CA ASP A 112 20.72 -6.23 -25.60
C ASP A 112 20.15 -5.00 -26.29
N THR A 113 19.64 -5.18 -27.50
CA THR A 113 18.89 -4.16 -28.23
C THR A 113 17.47 -4.62 -28.49
N PHE A 114 16.50 -3.75 -28.21
CA PHE A 114 15.09 -4.03 -28.48
C PHE A 114 14.29 -2.74 -28.71
N ASP A 115 13.15 -2.87 -29.37
CA ASP A 115 12.26 -1.76 -29.63
C ASP A 115 11.26 -1.59 -28.49
N THR A 116 11.02 -0.35 -28.07
CA THR A 116 9.96 -0.01 -27.13
C THR A 116 8.59 -0.26 -27.74
N ASP A 117 7.62 -0.55 -26.88
CA ASP A 117 6.21 -0.66 -27.26
C ASP A 117 5.36 -0.11 -26.11
N ILE A 118 5.47 1.21 -25.92
CA ILE A 118 4.78 1.94 -24.85
C ILE A 118 3.41 2.38 -25.40
N PRO A 119 2.30 1.80 -24.91
CA PRO A 119 1.00 2.10 -25.46
C PRO A 119 0.55 3.52 -25.13
N HIS A 120 -0.10 4.15 -26.10
CA HIS A 120 -0.80 5.41 -25.96
C HIS A 120 -2.15 5.32 -26.65
N ALA A 121 -3.21 5.78 -25.98
CA ALA A 121 -4.58 5.61 -26.48
C ALA A 121 -4.81 6.29 -27.84
N GLY A 122 -4.11 7.39 -28.11
CA GLY A 122 -4.13 8.09 -29.40
C GLY A 122 -3.18 7.52 -30.45
N GLY A 123 -2.44 6.44 -30.14
CA GLY A 123 -1.33 5.94 -30.95
C GLY A 123 -0.14 6.91 -30.98
N SER A 124 0.76 6.73 -31.96
CA SER A 124 1.89 7.63 -32.21
C SER A 124 1.42 8.87 -32.97
N ILE A 125 1.33 9.99 -32.26
CA ILE A 125 0.78 11.27 -32.73
C ILE A 125 1.85 12.28 -33.17
N LEU A 126 3.13 12.01 -32.91
CA LEU A 126 4.27 12.86 -33.30
C LEU A 126 5.25 12.10 -34.21
N ASP A 127 5.68 12.74 -35.30
CA ASP A 127 6.77 12.25 -36.16
C ASP A 127 8.11 12.89 -35.74
N VAL A 128 9.08 12.05 -35.38
CA VAL A 128 10.42 12.41 -34.89
C VAL A 128 11.24 13.23 -35.90
N ARG A 129 10.89 13.19 -37.18
CA ARG A 129 11.57 13.93 -38.26
C ARG A 129 11.08 15.37 -38.40
N THR A 130 10.02 15.76 -37.69
CA THR A 130 9.39 17.08 -37.84
C THR A 130 10.10 18.16 -37.01
N SER A 131 10.03 19.40 -37.48
CA SER A 131 10.50 20.56 -36.71
C SER A 131 9.74 20.75 -35.40
N SER A 132 8.48 20.32 -35.35
CA SER A 132 7.65 20.32 -34.14
C SER A 132 8.26 19.44 -33.05
N PHE A 133 8.56 18.17 -33.37
CA PHE A 133 9.21 17.27 -32.44
C PHE A 133 10.55 17.82 -31.93
N GLN A 134 11.42 18.27 -32.85
CA GLN A 134 12.72 18.84 -32.49
C GLN A 134 12.62 20.11 -31.63
N THR A 135 11.53 20.87 -31.77
CA THR A 135 11.27 22.04 -30.93
C THR A 135 10.83 21.64 -29.52
N LEU A 136 9.96 20.63 -29.40
CA LEU A 136 9.57 20.07 -28.10
C LEU A 136 10.76 19.43 -27.38
N LEU A 137 11.54 18.60 -28.07
CA LEU A 137 12.71 17.93 -27.50
C LEU A 137 13.70 18.94 -26.92
N ARG A 138 14.08 19.97 -27.69
CA ARG A 138 14.98 21.04 -27.21
C ARG A 138 14.43 21.84 -26.03
N TRP A 139 13.11 22.03 -25.98
CA TRP A 139 12.48 22.72 -24.86
C TRP A 139 12.52 21.86 -23.59
N LEU A 140 12.27 20.57 -23.73
CA LEU A 140 12.36 19.59 -22.65
C LEU A 140 13.80 19.42 -22.14
N GLU A 141 14.78 19.27 -23.03
CA GLU A 141 16.22 19.19 -22.70
C GLU A 141 16.72 20.43 -21.94
N ARG A 142 16.04 21.57 -22.07
CA ARG A 142 16.35 22.83 -21.36
C ARG A 142 15.54 22.99 -20.06
N GLY A 143 14.86 21.94 -19.61
CA GLY A 143 14.11 21.89 -18.34
C GLY A 143 12.66 22.37 -18.44
N ALA A 144 12.10 22.44 -19.65
CA ALA A 144 10.71 22.82 -19.90
C ALA A 144 10.31 24.13 -19.21
N THR A 145 11.17 25.15 -19.30
CA THR A 145 10.93 26.47 -18.69
C THR A 145 10.02 27.31 -19.59
N GLU A 146 9.24 28.22 -19.00
CA GLU A 146 8.25 29.04 -19.73
C GLU A 146 8.88 29.86 -20.86
N ASN A 147 10.10 30.33 -20.64
CA ASN A 147 10.87 31.17 -21.56
C ASN A 147 12.10 30.45 -22.17
N ASN A 148 12.19 29.12 -22.03
CA ASN A 148 13.28 28.30 -22.57
C ASN A 148 14.69 28.69 -22.08
N THR A 149 14.77 29.23 -20.87
CA THR A 149 16.02 29.43 -20.14
C THR A 149 16.52 28.09 -19.61
N ILE A 150 17.84 27.93 -19.47
CA ILE A 150 18.43 26.71 -18.88
C ILE A 150 17.99 26.64 -17.41
N ALA A 151 17.44 25.50 -16.99
CA ALA A 151 17.07 25.28 -15.60
C ALA A 151 18.30 25.38 -14.69
N THR A 152 18.19 26.15 -13.61
CA THR A 152 19.24 26.25 -12.58
C THR A 152 19.24 25.02 -11.70
N LYS A 153 20.42 24.66 -11.18
CA LYS A 153 20.58 23.57 -10.21
C LYS A 153 19.65 23.79 -9.00
N SER A 154 18.72 22.84 -8.78
CA SER A 154 18.06 22.70 -7.48
C SER A 154 19.05 22.01 -6.54
N VAL A 155 19.52 22.72 -5.51
CA VAL A 155 20.25 22.10 -4.40
C VAL A 155 19.24 21.99 -3.26
N GLY A 156 18.75 20.77 -3.02
CA GLY A 156 17.93 20.48 -1.85
C GLY A 156 18.72 20.71 -0.57
N GLU A 157 18.04 21.10 0.51
CA GLU A 157 18.64 21.20 1.83
C GLU A 157 19.12 19.83 2.30
N ARG A 158 20.38 19.73 2.73
CA ARG A 158 20.99 18.48 3.22
C ARG A 158 20.94 18.45 4.74
N GLN A 159 20.45 17.35 5.29
CA GLN A 159 20.48 17.11 6.73
C GLN A 159 21.83 16.54 7.18
N PRO A 160 22.14 16.57 8.50
CA PRO A 160 23.31 15.89 9.03
C PRO A 160 23.37 14.41 8.63
N CYS A 161 24.58 13.88 8.53
CA CYS A 161 24.78 12.45 8.26
C CYS A 161 24.40 11.58 9.46
N VAL A 162 24.11 10.31 9.20
CA VAL A 162 23.81 9.31 10.24
C VAL A 162 25.03 8.41 10.43
N GLU A 163 25.40 8.14 11.68
CA GLU A 163 26.55 7.30 12.04
C GLU A 163 26.24 5.80 12.00
N ALA A 164 24.96 5.42 12.01
CA ALA A 164 24.53 4.04 11.90
C ALA A 164 24.99 3.40 10.59
N ILE A 165 25.46 2.16 10.68
CA ILE A 165 25.72 1.29 9.53
C ILE A 165 24.57 0.31 9.37
N GLY A 166 24.34 -0.16 8.15
CA GLY A 166 23.37 -1.22 7.89
C GLY A 166 23.90 -2.60 8.27
N THR A 167 23.08 -3.62 8.01
CA THR A 167 23.42 -5.03 8.25
C THR A 167 23.20 -5.84 6.99
N ASP A 168 24.17 -6.64 6.59
CA ASP A 168 24.06 -7.60 5.49
C ASP A 168 24.83 -8.89 5.84
N PRO A 169 24.30 -10.10 5.59
CA PRO A 169 25.01 -11.35 5.87
C PRO A 169 26.37 -11.49 5.19
N LEU A 170 26.62 -10.75 4.11
CA LEU A 170 27.88 -10.74 3.37
C LEU A 170 28.86 -9.66 3.86
N PHE A 171 28.46 -8.85 4.85
CA PHE A 171 29.28 -7.78 5.40
C PHE A 171 29.91 -8.18 6.74
N ASP A 172 31.23 -8.11 6.82
CA ASP A 172 31.98 -8.24 8.08
C ASP A 172 32.49 -6.86 8.54
N PRO A 173 31.99 -6.30 9.65
CA PRO A 173 32.44 -4.99 10.15
C PRO A 173 33.87 -5.01 10.72
N SER A 174 34.40 -6.19 11.06
CA SER A 174 35.66 -6.35 11.80
C SER A 174 36.89 -6.55 10.92
N THR A 175 36.69 -6.92 9.65
CA THR A 175 37.77 -7.28 8.74
C THR A 175 37.83 -6.33 7.55
N ASP A 176 39.01 -5.79 7.25
CA ASP A 176 39.21 -5.00 6.03
C ASP A 176 39.01 -5.88 4.79
N PRO A 177 38.36 -5.37 3.74
CA PRO A 177 38.28 -6.07 2.45
C PRO A 177 39.68 -6.41 1.93
N ALA A 178 39.88 -7.65 1.47
CA ALA A 178 41.17 -8.10 0.93
C ALA A 178 41.53 -7.46 -0.42
N ASN A 179 40.58 -6.73 -1.03
CA ASN A 179 40.76 -6.12 -2.35
C ASN A 179 41.72 -4.92 -2.28
N PRO A 180 42.73 -4.83 -3.18
CA PRO A 180 43.68 -3.73 -3.18
C PRO A 180 43.08 -2.33 -3.37
N ASP A 181 41.88 -2.23 -3.96
CA ASP A 181 41.20 -0.95 -4.21
C ASP A 181 40.56 -0.33 -2.96
N TYR A 182 40.48 -1.07 -1.84
CA TYR A 182 39.90 -0.56 -0.58
C TYR A 182 40.66 0.65 -0.03
N ALA A 183 42.00 0.63 -0.08
CA ALA A 183 42.82 1.76 0.36
C ALA A 183 42.53 3.02 -0.46
N THR A 184 42.38 2.87 -1.78
CA THR A 184 42.00 3.96 -2.70
C THR A 184 40.58 4.45 -2.43
N PHE A 185 39.64 3.55 -2.14
CA PHE A 185 38.28 3.94 -1.75
C PHE A 185 38.30 4.85 -0.51
N VAL A 186 39.02 4.43 0.53
CA VAL A 186 39.11 5.17 1.80
C VAL A 186 39.71 6.56 1.59
N SER A 187 40.74 6.69 0.74
CA SER A 187 41.40 7.99 0.50
C SER A 187 40.63 8.90 -0.45
N ASP A 188 40.03 8.36 -1.51
CA ASP A 188 39.56 9.17 -2.64
C ASP A 188 38.03 9.17 -2.85
N VAL A 189 37.32 8.15 -2.36
CA VAL A 189 35.87 7.98 -2.60
C VAL A 189 35.04 8.21 -1.35
N ASN A 190 35.44 7.66 -0.20
CA ASN A 190 34.71 7.80 1.06
C ASN A 190 34.50 9.27 1.47
N PRO A 191 35.50 10.18 1.42
CA PRO A 191 35.29 11.58 1.76
C PRO A 191 34.21 12.24 0.88
N PHE A 192 34.21 11.94 -0.42
CA PHE A 192 33.20 12.45 -1.35
C PHE A 192 31.78 11.99 -0.97
N LEU A 193 31.61 10.69 -0.68
CA LEU A 193 30.32 10.12 -0.29
C LEU A 193 29.80 10.74 1.01
N VAL A 194 30.66 10.95 1.99
CA VAL A 194 30.29 11.57 3.27
C VAL A 194 29.85 13.02 3.07
N ASP A 195 30.60 13.80 2.31
CA ASP A 195 30.33 15.23 2.12
C ASP A 195 29.11 15.50 1.21
N ASN A 196 28.78 14.56 0.32
CA ASN A 196 27.79 14.80 -0.75
C ASN A 196 26.55 13.91 -0.72
N CYS A 197 26.61 12.74 -0.10
CA CYS A 197 25.56 11.73 -0.21
C CYS A 197 24.97 11.34 1.15
N ALA A 198 25.80 11.28 2.21
CA ALA A 198 25.45 10.68 3.50
C ALA A 198 24.41 11.45 4.35
N ALA A 199 23.80 12.52 3.83
CA ALA A 199 22.74 13.26 4.50
C ALA A 199 21.52 12.35 4.81
N ALA A 200 20.91 12.51 5.99
CA ALA A 200 19.80 11.66 6.44
C ALA A 200 18.57 11.66 5.51
N ASN A 201 18.27 12.77 4.82
CA ASN A 201 17.22 12.86 3.80
C ASN A 201 17.67 12.46 2.39
N CYS A 202 18.86 11.85 2.26
CA CYS A 202 19.40 11.33 1.01
C CYS A 202 19.84 9.86 1.19
N HIS A 203 21.13 9.61 1.39
CA HIS A 203 21.70 8.26 1.54
C HIS A 203 22.08 7.89 2.97
N GLY A 204 21.86 8.79 3.94
CA GLY A 204 22.19 8.56 5.35
C GLY A 204 21.30 7.55 6.09
N SER A 205 20.22 7.06 5.48
CA SER A 205 19.38 6.03 6.09
C SER A 205 19.94 4.64 5.81
N THR A 206 19.91 3.72 6.78
CA THR A 206 20.27 2.31 6.58
C THR A 206 19.34 1.60 5.60
N GLU A 207 18.13 2.12 5.42
CA GLU A 207 17.12 1.62 4.49
C GLU A 207 17.16 2.31 3.12
N ALA A 208 18.02 3.33 2.95
CA ALA A 208 18.17 3.98 1.65
C ALA A 208 18.62 2.93 0.62
N PRO A 209 18.19 3.03 -0.65
CA PRO A 209 18.64 2.16 -1.74
C PRO A 209 20.16 1.95 -1.77
N PHE A 210 20.90 3.03 -1.56
CA PHE A 210 22.35 3.10 -1.45
C PHE A 210 22.67 3.72 -0.09
N PRO A 211 22.80 2.94 0.99
CA PRO A 211 22.99 3.46 2.34
C PRO A 211 24.46 3.85 2.57
N VAL A 212 24.70 5.06 3.05
CA VAL A 212 26.03 5.65 3.28
C VAL A 212 26.07 6.26 4.68
N SER A 213 26.98 5.78 5.53
CA SER A 213 27.20 6.29 6.87
C SER A 213 28.12 7.53 6.87
N CYS A 214 28.27 8.19 8.02
CA CYS A 214 29.22 9.30 8.21
C CYS A 214 30.70 8.95 7.94
N GLY A 215 31.08 7.67 7.79
CA GLY A 215 32.42 7.29 7.32
C GLY A 215 33.60 7.71 8.21
N LYS A 216 33.37 7.96 9.51
CA LYS A 216 34.37 8.45 10.48
C LYS A 216 35.19 7.30 11.08
N THR A 217 34.56 6.18 11.40
CA THR A 217 35.21 4.98 11.94
C THR A 217 35.62 4.01 10.83
N ASP A 218 36.52 3.08 11.11
CA ASP A 218 36.94 2.09 10.11
C ASP A 218 35.79 1.15 9.72
N GLU A 219 34.96 0.78 10.69
CA GLU A 219 33.71 0.03 10.45
C GLU A 219 32.76 0.77 9.49
N GLN A 220 32.57 2.08 9.68
CA GLN A 220 31.76 2.91 8.79
C GLN A 220 32.35 3.01 7.37
N LYS A 221 33.69 3.10 7.24
CA LYS A 221 34.36 3.09 5.92
C LYS A 221 34.22 1.74 5.22
N ARG A 222 34.34 0.62 5.95
CA ARG A 222 34.09 -0.74 5.42
C ARG A 222 32.66 -0.87 4.93
N TRP A 223 31.69 -0.37 5.70
CA TRP A 223 30.29 -0.35 5.28
C TRP A 223 30.09 0.47 4.00
N ASN A 224 30.62 1.69 3.95
CA ASN A 224 30.50 2.56 2.78
C ASN A 224 31.13 1.90 1.54
N TYR A 225 32.25 1.18 1.69
CA TYR A 225 32.88 0.41 0.61
C TYR A 225 32.00 -0.74 0.13
N PHE A 226 31.47 -1.52 1.08
CA PHE A 226 30.58 -2.64 0.80
C PHE A 226 29.32 -2.16 0.04
N SER A 227 28.67 -1.12 0.55
CA SER A 227 27.49 -0.50 -0.04
C SER A 227 27.77 0.04 -1.44
N ALA A 228 28.87 0.77 -1.64
CA ALA A 228 29.22 1.36 -2.94
C ALA A 228 29.65 0.33 -3.98
N SER A 229 30.14 -0.84 -3.57
CA SER A 229 30.66 -1.87 -4.48
C SER A 229 29.61 -2.39 -5.47
N ASP A 230 28.34 -2.50 -5.06
CA ASP A 230 27.24 -2.96 -5.93
C ASP A 230 26.76 -1.88 -6.93
N TYR A 231 27.29 -0.64 -6.83
CA TYR A 231 27.00 0.48 -7.73
C TYR A 231 28.15 0.76 -8.72
N VAL A 232 29.17 -0.11 -8.74
CA VAL A 232 30.25 -0.10 -9.72
C VAL A 232 29.91 -1.05 -10.87
N ALA A 233 29.89 -0.52 -12.09
CA ALA A 233 29.66 -1.31 -13.29
C ALA A 233 30.97 -1.95 -13.79
N LYS A 234 30.86 -3.01 -14.61
CA LYS A 234 32.05 -3.61 -15.27
C LYS A 234 32.75 -2.63 -16.20
N ASP A 235 31.97 -1.82 -16.92
CA ASP A 235 32.49 -0.64 -17.61
C ASP A 235 32.35 0.56 -16.66
N PRO A 236 33.47 1.07 -16.11
CA PRO A 236 33.45 2.04 -15.02
C PRO A 236 32.66 3.31 -15.33
N GLN A 237 32.60 3.75 -16.59
CA GLN A 237 31.91 4.98 -16.98
C GLN A 237 30.38 4.92 -16.78
N TYR A 238 29.81 3.71 -16.75
CA TYR A 238 28.38 3.48 -16.51
C TYR A 238 28.05 3.19 -15.05
N SER A 239 29.02 3.31 -14.14
CA SER A 239 28.78 3.09 -12.71
C SER A 239 27.75 4.09 -12.17
N ASP A 240 26.69 3.61 -11.53
CA ASP A 240 25.59 4.42 -10.99
C ASP A 240 26.08 5.51 -10.03
N ILE A 241 27.15 5.24 -9.26
CA ILE A 241 27.81 6.20 -8.37
C ILE A 241 28.40 7.41 -9.10
N LEU A 242 28.69 7.30 -10.40
CA LEU A 242 29.17 8.39 -11.26
C LEU A 242 28.04 9.02 -12.06
N THR A 243 27.19 8.22 -12.70
CA THR A 243 26.18 8.69 -13.66
C THR A 243 25.07 9.48 -12.97
N HIS A 244 24.58 9.05 -11.81
CA HIS A 244 23.56 9.79 -11.04
C HIS A 244 24.11 11.06 -10.41
N ALA A 245 25.42 11.13 -10.16
CA ALA A 245 26.06 12.32 -9.62
C ALA A 245 26.45 13.33 -10.72
N LEU A 246 26.41 12.95 -12.00
CA LEU A 246 26.81 13.79 -13.12
C LEU A 246 25.61 14.60 -13.67
N ASN A 247 25.88 15.83 -14.10
CA ASN A 247 24.89 16.66 -14.79
C ASN A 247 24.34 15.94 -16.03
N PRO A 248 23.02 15.81 -16.21
CA PRO A 248 22.43 15.23 -17.41
C PRO A 248 22.91 15.88 -18.72
N ALA A 249 23.16 17.19 -18.72
CA ALA A 249 23.71 17.90 -19.89
C ALA A 249 25.16 17.50 -20.24
N SER A 250 25.84 16.73 -19.38
CA SER A 250 27.19 16.19 -19.57
C SER A 250 27.21 14.65 -19.64
N GLY A 251 26.05 14.01 -19.87
CA GLY A 251 25.93 12.56 -19.98
C GLY A 251 25.59 11.85 -18.66
N GLY A 252 25.20 12.60 -17.62
CA GLY A 252 24.62 12.02 -16.40
C GLY A 252 23.16 11.63 -16.56
N VAL A 253 22.56 11.14 -15.47
CA VAL A 253 21.17 10.64 -15.46
C VAL A 253 20.35 11.31 -14.36
N TYR A 254 19.04 11.13 -14.40
CA TYR A 254 18.14 11.68 -13.39
C TYR A 254 18.50 11.20 -11.97
N HIS A 255 18.55 12.15 -11.03
CA HIS A 255 18.72 11.89 -9.61
C HIS A 255 17.86 12.87 -8.81
N PRO A 256 16.98 12.42 -7.90
CA PRO A 256 16.08 13.30 -7.15
C PRO A 256 16.81 14.41 -6.37
N GLY A 257 17.98 14.09 -5.80
CA GLY A 257 18.82 15.05 -5.08
C GLY A 257 19.62 16.00 -5.98
N GLY A 258 19.37 15.99 -7.30
CA GLY A 258 20.15 16.72 -8.30
C GLY A 258 21.54 16.12 -8.55
N TRP A 259 22.35 16.83 -9.34
CA TRP A 259 23.71 16.43 -9.70
C TRP A 259 24.77 17.10 -8.80
N VAL A 260 25.91 16.45 -8.62
CA VAL A 260 27.07 16.99 -7.88
C VAL A 260 28.13 17.50 -8.84
N PHE A 261 28.46 16.69 -9.86
CA PHE A 261 29.44 17.02 -10.89
C PHE A 261 28.80 17.78 -12.05
N SER A 262 29.44 18.87 -12.45
CA SER A 262 29.08 19.64 -13.63
C SER A 262 29.64 19.01 -14.92
N SER A 263 30.76 18.29 -14.83
CA SER A 263 31.39 17.58 -15.95
C SER A 263 32.17 16.35 -15.50
N SER A 264 32.38 15.39 -16.41
CA SER A 264 33.23 14.22 -16.17
C SER A 264 34.73 14.55 -16.09
N GLY A 265 35.14 15.77 -16.45
CA GLY A 265 36.55 16.20 -16.38
C GLY A 265 37.02 16.59 -14.97
N GLU A 266 36.11 16.67 -13.99
CA GLU A 266 36.44 17.07 -12.63
C GLU A 266 37.38 16.07 -11.94
N THR A 267 38.36 16.58 -11.18
CA THR A 267 39.39 15.72 -10.56
C THR A 267 38.81 14.65 -9.65
N THR A 268 37.80 14.99 -8.85
CA THR A 268 37.13 14.03 -7.96
C THR A 268 36.35 12.98 -8.75
N TYR A 269 35.71 13.35 -9.87
CA TYR A 269 35.06 12.40 -10.77
C TYR A 269 36.07 11.39 -11.31
N GLN A 270 37.22 11.86 -11.81
CA GLN A 270 38.27 11.01 -12.37
C GLN A 270 38.89 10.06 -11.33
N LYS A 271 38.99 10.48 -10.06
CA LYS A 271 39.42 9.62 -8.95
C LYS A 271 38.43 8.48 -8.69
N ILE A 272 37.14 8.79 -8.62
CA ILE A 272 36.09 7.78 -8.41
C ILE A 272 36.04 6.82 -9.62
N LEU A 273 36.18 7.35 -10.85
CA LEU A 273 36.26 6.53 -12.07
C LEU A 273 37.47 5.58 -12.04
N SER A 274 38.62 6.05 -11.59
CA SER A 274 39.83 5.23 -11.46
C SER A 274 39.66 4.13 -10.40
N TRP A 275 39.01 4.44 -9.28
CA TRP A 275 38.66 3.45 -8.27
C TRP A 275 37.67 2.41 -8.82
N ALA A 276 36.61 2.83 -9.51
CA ALA A 276 35.64 1.95 -10.15
C ALA A 276 36.31 1.00 -11.16
N ALA A 277 37.28 1.50 -11.93
CA ALA A 277 38.09 0.69 -12.84
C ALA A 277 38.94 -0.35 -12.10
N ALA A 278 39.58 0.03 -10.99
CA ALA A 278 40.35 -0.89 -10.16
C ALA A 278 39.48 -1.96 -9.49
N LYS A 279 38.26 -1.61 -9.10
CA LYS A 279 37.27 -2.52 -8.51
C LYS A 279 36.80 -3.59 -9.51
N GLY A 280 36.60 -3.20 -10.78
CA GLY A 280 36.32 -4.14 -11.88
C GLY A 280 34.86 -4.64 -11.96
N GLY A 281 33.93 -4.01 -11.25
CA GLY A 281 32.50 -4.33 -11.28
C GLY A 281 31.93 -4.92 -9.98
N PRO A 282 30.68 -5.42 -10.02
CA PRO A 282 30.02 -5.96 -8.84
C PRO A 282 30.59 -7.32 -8.44
N THR A 283 30.53 -7.64 -7.14
CA THR A 283 31.15 -8.86 -6.57
C THR A 283 30.14 -9.88 -6.03
N ASN A 284 28.92 -9.46 -5.69
CA ASN A 284 27.90 -10.31 -5.06
C ASN A 284 26.76 -10.66 -6.03
N ILE A 285 27.06 -11.45 -7.06
CA ILE A 285 26.09 -11.82 -8.10
C ILE A 285 25.32 -13.08 -7.66
N PRO A 286 23.96 -13.05 -7.60
CA PRO A 286 23.16 -14.24 -7.34
C PRO A 286 23.39 -15.33 -8.40
N THR A 287 23.45 -16.59 -7.97
CA THR A 287 23.67 -17.75 -8.85
C THR A 287 22.36 -18.43 -9.28
N ASP A 288 21.20 -17.92 -8.86
CA ASP A 288 19.90 -18.48 -9.18
C ASP A 288 19.63 -18.38 -10.69
N ALA A 289 19.32 -19.50 -11.35
CA ALA A 289 19.02 -19.50 -12.79
C ALA A 289 17.83 -18.60 -13.16
N GLY A 290 16.86 -18.45 -12.24
CA GLY A 290 15.74 -17.53 -12.39
C GLY A 290 16.14 -16.05 -12.34
N PHE A 291 17.23 -15.71 -11.64
CA PHE A 291 17.74 -14.34 -11.56
C PHE A 291 18.37 -13.87 -12.89
N ASP A 292 19.21 -14.69 -13.51
CA ASP A 292 19.84 -14.36 -14.80
C ASP A 292 18.77 -14.22 -15.91
N PHE A 293 17.80 -15.15 -15.92
CA PHE A 293 16.65 -15.07 -16.83
C PHE A 293 15.85 -13.78 -16.61
N PHE A 294 15.58 -13.42 -15.35
CA PHE A 294 14.88 -12.19 -15.04
C PHE A 294 15.64 -10.97 -15.59
N ALA A 295 16.93 -10.87 -15.31
CA ALA A 295 17.76 -9.75 -15.70
C ALA A 295 17.81 -9.57 -17.23
N LYS A 296 17.97 -10.68 -17.97
CA LYS A 296 18.19 -10.66 -19.42
C LYS A 296 16.92 -10.75 -20.25
N ARG A 297 15.80 -11.19 -19.68
CA ARG A 297 14.54 -11.39 -20.41
C ARG A 297 13.39 -10.58 -19.82
N VAL A 298 13.08 -10.75 -18.54
CA VAL A 298 11.89 -10.11 -17.91
C VAL A 298 12.09 -8.61 -17.73
N GLN A 299 13.23 -8.19 -17.16
CA GLN A 299 13.53 -6.79 -16.88
C GLN A 299 13.51 -5.90 -18.16
N PRO A 300 14.08 -6.34 -19.30
CA PRO A 300 13.89 -5.66 -20.60
C PRO A 300 12.42 -5.53 -21.01
N MET A 301 11.58 -6.54 -20.78
CA MET A 301 10.15 -6.48 -21.13
C MET A 301 9.40 -5.42 -20.31
N LEU A 302 9.79 -5.20 -19.05
CA LEU A 302 9.25 -4.10 -18.23
C LEU A 302 9.65 -2.73 -18.79
N VAL A 303 10.89 -2.60 -19.29
CA VAL A 303 11.35 -1.37 -19.97
C VAL A 303 10.60 -1.17 -21.28
N LYS A 304 10.50 -2.22 -22.13
CA LYS A 304 9.79 -2.23 -23.41
C LYS A 304 8.38 -1.67 -23.28
N ARG A 305 7.64 -2.09 -22.24
CA ARG A 305 6.25 -1.68 -21.97
C ARG A 305 6.08 -0.37 -21.20
N GLY A 306 7.17 0.32 -20.86
CA GLY A 306 7.08 1.61 -20.16
C GLY A 306 6.75 1.49 -18.67
N CYS A 307 6.92 0.31 -18.05
CA CYS A 307 6.55 0.09 -16.65
C CYS A 307 7.38 0.99 -15.72
N VAL A 308 8.67 1.20 -16.03
CA VAL A 308 9.61 1.99 -15.22
C VAL A 308 9.65 3.47 -15.59
N LEU A 309 8.63 4.02 -16.27
CA LEU A 309 8.50 5.47 -16.45
C LEU A 309 8.21 6.15 -15.10
N MET A 310 8.69 7.40 -14.93
CA MET A 310 8.57 8.14 -13.66
C MET A 310 7.11 8.20 -13.15
N GLY A 311 6.15 8.48 -14.04
CA GLY A 311 4.73 8.55 -13.71
C GLY A 311 4.03 7.20 -13.47
N CYS A 312 4.70 6.07 -13.69
CA CYS A 312 4.14 4.72 -13.57
C CYS A 312 4.67 4.01 -12.33
N HIS A 313 5.90 3.48 -12.41
CA HIS A 313 6.59 2.80 -11.33
C HIS A 313 8.01 3.36 -11.17
N SER A 314 8.18 4.21 -10.16
CA SER A 314 9.45 4.83 -9.81
C SER A 314 9.45 5.21 -8.32
N SER A 315 10.61 5.65 -7.81
CA SER A 315 10.74 6.02 -6.39
C SER A 315 9.80 7.16 -5.95
N PRO A 316 9.53 8.21 -6.76
CA PRO A 316 8.56 9.25 -6.40
C PRO A 316 7.09 8.82 -6.42
N VAL A 317 6.72 7.66 -6.98
CA VAL A 317 5.32 7.23 -7.06
C VAL A 317 4.89 6.53 -5.77
N PHE A 318 3.76 6.97 -5.22
CA PHE A 318 3.13 6.30 -4.08
C PHE A 318 2.35 5.05 -4.50
N ASN A 319 3.06 3.94 -4.71
CA ASN A 319 2.48 2.61 -4.86
C ASN A 319 3.38 1.53 -4.24
N GLU A 320 2.90 0.29 -4.12
CA GLU A 320 3.66 -0.81 -3.50
C GLU A 320 4.73 -1.43 -4.42
N PHE A 321 4.65 -1.26 -5.74
CA PHE A 321 5.59 -1.85 -6.71
C PHE A 321 6.52 -0.77 -7.26
N ARG A 322 7.73 -0.67 -6.70
CA ARG A 322 8.70 0.39 -7.03
C ARG A 322 10.02 -0.20 -7.57
N PRO A 323 10.03 -0.80 -8.77
CA PRO A 323 11.27 -1.13 -9.47
C PRO A 323 12.12 0.13 -9.70
N ARG A 324 13.43 -0.05 -9.72
CA ARG A 324 14.41 0.95 -10.12
C ARG A 324 14.54 0.94 -11.63
N ALA A 325 14.61 2.14 -12.23
CA ALA A 325 14.88 2.32 -13.65
C ALA A 325 16.38 2.17 -13.93
N PRO A 326 16.78 1.87 -15.18
CA PRO A 326 18.20 1.81 -15.54
C PRO A 326 18.81 3.22 -15.59
N GLY A 327 20.04 3.38 -15.11
CA GLY A 327 20.80 4.61 -15.25
C GLY A 327 21.39 4.71 -16.65
N GLY A 328 20.82 5.53 -17.54
CA GLY A 328 21.41 5.80 -18.86
C GLY A 328 21.52 4.56 -19.75
N GLY A 329 20.56 3.62 -19.62
CA GLY A 329 20.59 2.34 -20.32
C GLY A 329 21.37 1.23 -19.59
N HIS A 330 21.90 1.47 -18.40
CA HIS A 330 22.58 0.44 -17.61
C HIS A 330 21.75 -0.01 -16.39
N PHE A 331 21.63 -1.32 -16.17
CA PHE A 331 21.16 -1.87 -14.90
C PHE A 331 22.33 -2.45 -14.12
N GLY A 332 22.71 -1.77 -13.02
CA GLY A 332 23.63 -2.32 -12.03
C GLY A 332 23.01 -3.48 -11.24
N ILE A 333 23.87 -4.27 -10.58
CA ILE A 333 23.43 -5.46 -9.81
C ILE A 333 22.43 -5.10 -8.70
N ALA A 334 22.61 -3.95 -8.04
CA ALA A 334 21.72 -3.50 -6.97
C ALA A 334 20.30 -3.27 -7.49
N ALA A 335 20.16 -2.62 -8.65
CA ALA A 335 18.87 -2.37 -9.29
C ALA A 335 18.22 -3.66 -9.77
N THR A 336 18.96 -4.55 -10.42
CA THR A 336 18.44 -5.85 -10.88
C THR A 336 17.99 -6.73 -9.71
N ARG A 337 18.77 -6.82 -8.62
CA ARG A 337 18.41 -7.58 -7.41
C ARG A 337 17.15 -7.04 -6.75
N HIS A 338 17.05 -5.71 -6.63
CA HIS A 338 15.84 -5.05 -6.14
C HIS A 338 14.63 -5.37 -7.02
N ASN A 339 14.76 -5.20 -8.34
CA ASN A 339 13.68 -5.43 -9.29
C ASN A 339 13.21 -6.88 -9.32
N TYR A 340 14.13 -7.84 -9.26
CA TYR A 340 13.83 -9.27 -9.18
C TYR A 340 12.99 -9.61 -7.95
N ARG A 341 13.42 -9.13 -6.77
CA ARG A 341 12.67 -9.31 -5.52
C ARG A 341 11.32 -8.63 -5.57
N GLU A 342 11.25 -7.41 -6.11
CA GLU A 342 9.98 -6.69 -6.24
C GLU A 342 9.02 -7.44 -7.15
N VAL A 343 9.44 -7.98 -8.30
CA VAL A 343 8.55 -8.76 -9.17
C VAL A 343 8.14 -10.09 -8.52
N LEU A 344 9.06 -10.80 -7.86
CA LEU A 344 8.75 -12.03 -7.13
C LEU A 344 7.69 -11.85 -6.04
N LYS A 345 7.62 -10.69 -5.38
CA LYS A 345 6.58 -10.40 -4.39
C LYS A 345 5.19 -10.13 -5.00
N ARG A 346 5.01 -10.20 -6.32
CA ARG A 346 3.74 -9.91 -7.02
C ARG A 346 3.30 -11.05 -7.94
N VAL A 347 3.89 -12.22 -7.78
CA VAL A 347 3.51 -13.45 -8.47
C VAL A 347 2.86 -14.43 -7.50
N ALA A 348 2.08 -15.37 -8.02
CA ALA A 348 1.40 -16.40 -7.25
C ALA A 348 1.97 -17.77 -7.64
N LEU A 349 3.12 -18.14 -7.07
CA LEU A 349 3.82 -19.38 -7.44
C LEU A 349 3.05 -20.63 -7.01
N GLU A 350 2.13 -20.49 -6.06
CA GLU A 350 1.19 -21.51 -5.60
C GLU A 350 0.25 -21.96 -6.74
N SER A 351 -0.07 -21.05 -7.66
CA SER A 351 -0.91 -21.32 -8.81
C SER A 351 -0.13 -21.90 -9.99
N ALA A 352 -0.77 -22.78 -10.74
CA ALA A 352 -0.29 -23.19 -12.06
C ALA A 352 -0.67 -22.17 -13.14
N ASP A 353 -1.71 -21.35 -12.90
CA ASP A 353 -2.10 -20.26 -13.80
C ASP A 353 -1.18 -19.04 -13.59
N PRO A 354 -0.37 -18.65 -14.60
CA PRO A 354 0.49 -17.47 -14.49
C PRO A 354 -0.30 -16.16 -14.31
N ASN A 355 -1.60 -16.15 -14.63
CA ASN A 355 -2.47 -14.98 -14.48
C ASN A 355 -2.97 -14.76 -13.04
N ALA A 356 -2.78 -15.74 -12.14
CA ALA A 356 -3.22 -15.61 -10.75
C ALA A 356 -2.45 -14.49 -10.01
N GLY A 357 -1.21 -14.21 -10.40
CA GLY A 357 -0.35 -13.20 -9.78
C GLY A 357 -0.62 -11.78 -10.27
N ARG A 358 -0.46 -10.80 -9.36
CA ARG A 358 -0.75 -9.38 -9.61
C ARG A 358 0.01 -8.79 -10.80
N ILE A 359 1.30 -9.12 -10.98
CA ILE A 359 2.13 -8.51 -12.03
C ILE A 359 1.60 -8.83 -13.44
N VAL A 360 1.06 -10.03 -13.63
CA VAL A 360 0.43 -10.45 -14.89
C VAL A 360 -1.00 -9.94 -14.94
N ARG A 361 -1.84 -10.27 -13.95
CA ARG A 361 -3.28 -9.97 -13.94
C ARG A 361 -3.59 -8.50 -14.13
N LYS A 362 -2.80 -7.62 -13.52
CA LYS A 362 -2.99 -6.17 -13.61
C LYS A 362 -2.67 -5.59 -14.99
N ASN A 363 -1.95 -6.34 -15.82
CA ASN A 363 -1.61 -5.93 -17.18
C ASN A 363 -2.45 -6.64 -18.25
N LEU A 364 -3.47 -7.41 -17.85
CA LEU A 364 -4.44 -8.02 -18.75
C LEU A 364 -5.73 -7.20 -18.84
N PRO A 365 -6.52 -7.34 -19.92
CA PRO A 365 -7.82 -6.67 -20.06
C PRO A 365 -8.76 -6.97 -18.88
N PRO A 366 -9.27 -5.94 -18.16
CA PRO A 366 -10.24 -6.15 -17.09
C PRO A 366 -11.67 -6.32 -17.61
N GLY A 367 -12.55 -6.87 -16.78
CA GLY A 367 -14.00 -6.93 -17.01
C GLY A 367 -14.51 -8.32 -17.43
N PRO A 368 -15.81 -8.48 -17.72
CA PRO A 368 -16.47 -9.79 -17.87
C PRO A 368 -15.92 -10.68 -19.00
N GLY A 369 -15.18 -10.11 -19.96
CA GLY A 369 -14.56 -10.84 -21.08
C GLY A 369 -13.04 -10.90 -21.04
N GLY A 370 -12.39 -10.47 -19.95
CA GLY A 370 -10.93 -10.44 -19.84
C GLY A 370 -10.42 -10.97 -18.49
N PRO A 371 -9.26 -11.64 -18.45
CA PRO A 371 -8.74 -12.27 -17.23
C PRO A 371 -8.13 -11.26 -16.23
N GLY A 372 -8.05 -9.98 -16.58
CA GLY A 372 -7.29 -8.98 -15.84
C GLY A 372 -8.05 -8.18 -14.78
N ILE A 373 -7.32 -7.28 -14.11
CA ILE A 373 -7.85 -6.32 -13.14
C ILE A 373 -7.47 -4.89 -13.54
N ARG A 374 -8.23 -3.90 -13.05
CA ARG A 374 -8.03 -2.48 -13.43
C ARG A 374 -6.61 -1.98 -13.08
N HIS A 375 -6.02 -1.27 -14.04
CA HIS A 375 -4.69 -0.66 -13.95
C HIS A 375 -4.69 0.73 -14.56
N ARG A 376 -4.09 1.71 -13.86
CA ARG A 376 -4.01 3.09 -14.35
C ARG A 376 -3.17 3.22 -15.64
N GLY A 377 -2.20 2.32 -15.83
CA GLY A 377 -1.39 2.26 -17.05
C GLY A 377 -2.07 1.52 -18.21
N GLY A 378 -3.27 0.94 -18.01
CA GLY A 378 -3.92 0.08 -19.00
C GLY A 378 -3.35 -1.34 -19.04
N SER A 379 -3.81 -2.14 -20.01
CA SER A 379 -3.43 -3.55 -20.17
C SER A 379 -2.16 -3.68 -21.00
N LEU A 380 -1.01 -3.76 -20.33
CA LEU A 380 0.31 -3.76 -20.99
C LEU A 380 0.75 -5.12 -21.52
N PHE A 381 0.09 -6.22 -21.11
CA PHE A 381 0.43 -7.61 -21.48
C PHE A 381 -0.75 -8.31 -22.17
N ALA A 382 -1.61 -7.54 -22.85
CA ALA A 382 -2.84 -8.05 -23.46
C ALA A 382 -2.60 -8.96 -24.69
N GLU A 383 -1.36 -9.06 -25.17
CA GLU A 383 -1.01 -9.96 -26.25
C GLU A 383 -1.32 -11.41 -25.88
N GLN A 384 -1.53 -12.25 -26.91
CA GLN A 384 -1.92 -13.66 -26.72
C GLN A 384 -3.24 -13.87 -25.96
N GLY A 385 -4.00 -12.80 -25.70
CA GLY A 385 -5.27 -12.86 -24.97
C GLY A 385 -5.14 -13.18 -23.48
N GLY A 386 -3.91 -13.19 -22.94
CA GLY A 386 -3.65 -13.71 -21.60
C GLY A 386 -3.77 -15.23 -21.50
N ASP A 387 -3.60 -15.96 -22.61
CA ASP A 387 -3.62 -17.43 -22.61
C ASP A 387 -2.20 -17.98 -22.75
N PRO A 388 -1.65 -18.68 -21.74
CA PRO A 388 -0.30 -19.23 -21.80
C PRO A 388 -0.13 -20.31 -22.88
N ALA A 389 -1.22 -20.95 -23.36
CA ALA A 389 -1.15 -21.94 -24.43
C ALA A 389 -0.75 -21.33 -25.80
N ASN A 390 -0.94 -20.02 -25.96
CA ASN A 390 -0.55 -19.28 -27.16
C ASN A 390 0.93 -18.85 -27.16
N CYS A 391 1.70 -19.20 -26.12
CA CYS A 391 3.10 -18.82 -26.00
C CYS A 391 4.07 -19.86 -26.54
N ASP A 392 5.00 -19.43 -27.39
CA ASP A 392 6.23 -20.19 -27.68
C ASP A 392 7.26 -19.91 -26.58
N LEU A 393 7.30 -20.79 -25.58
CA LEU A 393 8.19 -20.62 -24.44
C LEU A 393 9.66 -20.73 -24.84
N ALA A 394 10.03 -21.57 -25.82
CA ALA A 394 11.42 -21.69 -26.25
C ALA A 394 11.94 -20.38 -26.88
N GLN A 395 11.10 -19.70 -27.67
CA GLN A 395 11.40 -18.37 -28.18
C GLN A 395 11.39 -17.31 -27.08
N ALA A 396 10.49 -17.40 -26.11
CA ALA A 396 10.51 -16.50 -24.96
C ALA A 396 11.84 -16.57 -24.19
N GLU A 397 12.47 -17.76 -24.12
CA GLU A 397 13.76 -17.94 -23.44
C GLU A 397 14.96 -17.40 -24.24
N THR A 398 14.96 -17.52 -25.57
CA THR A 398 16.19 -17.33 -26.38
C THR A 398 16.05 -16.43 -27.60
N GLY A 399 14.82 -16.18 -28.07
CA GLY A 399 14.54 -15.42 -29.26
C GLY A 399 14.83 -13.92 -29.13
N PRO A 400 14.82 -13.16 -30.24
CA PRO A 400 15.08 -11.72 -30.23
C PRO A 400 14.04 -10.96 -29.40
N LEU A 401 14.49 -10.10 -28.46
CA LEU A 401 13.61 -9.39 -27.51
C LEU A 401 12.56 -8.48 -28.19
N SER A 402 12.88 -7.86 -29.34
CA SER A 402 11.91 -7.05 -30.10
C SER A 402 10.69 -7.87 -30.53
N GLU A 403 10.89 -9.14 -30.87
CA GLU A 403 9.84 -10.03 -31.38
C GLU A 403 9.06 -10.74 -30.25
N GLN A 404 9.60 -10.73 -29.03
CA GLN A 404 8.96 -11.42 -27.91
C GLN A 404 7.81 -10.62 -27.29
N SER A 405 6.78 -11.35 -26.88
CA SER A 405 5.73 -10.83 -26.00
C SER A 405 6.22 -10.81 -24.55
N PRO A 406 6.14 -9.67 -23.85
CA PRO A 406 6.29 -9.58 -22.40
C PRO A 406 5.52 -10.66 -21.64
N TYR A 407 4.27 -10.93 -22.02
CA TYR A 407 3.44 -11.96 -21.39
C TYR A 407 4.13 -13.32 -21.42
N CYS A 408 4.54 -13.80 -22.60
CA CYS A 408 5.18 -15.11 -22.75
C CYS A 408 6.55 -15.21 -22.05
N VAL A 409 7.31 -14.11 -22.02
CA VAL A 409 8.58 -14.05 -21.26
C VAL A 409 8.32 -14.18 -19.76
N LEU A 410 7.29 -13.52 -19.23
CA LEU A 410 6.89 -13.69 -17.83
C LEU A 410 6.42 -15.12 -17.55
N VAL A 411 5.61 -15.73 -18.42
CA VAL A 411 5.15 -17.13 -18.27
C VAL A 411 6.34 -18.10 -18.21
N ALA A 412 7.31 -17.96 -19.11
CA ALA A 412 8.53 -18.79 -19.10
C ALA A 412 9.33 -18.62 -17.80
N TRP A 413 9.50 -17.38 -17.33
CA TRP A 413 10.18 -17.09 -16.08
C TRP A 413 9.45 -17.69 -14.86
N LEU A 414 8.12 -17.53 -14.80
CA LEU A 414 7.27 -18.07 -13.73
C LEU A 414 7.37 -19.59 -13.63
N ALA A 415 7.42 -20.29 -14.77
CA ALA A 415 7.61 -21.74 -14.78
C ALA A 415 8.96 -22.14 -14.14
N LYS A 416 10.04 -21.39 -14.41
CA LYS A 416 11.35 -21.62 -13.79
C LYS A 416 11.33 -21.35 -12.28
N GLU A 417 10.76 -20.22 -11.86
CA GLU A 417 10.63 -19.87 -10.44
C GLU A 417 9.78 -20.88 -9.67
N ARG A 418 8.67 -21.32 -10.26
CA ARG A 418 7.80 -22.35 -9.67
C ARG A 418 8.56 -23.66 -9.51
N THR A 419 9.29 -24.10 -10.52
CA THR A 419 10.12 -25.32 -10.44
C THR A 419 11.14 -25.24 -9.31
N ALA A 420 11.82 -24.10 -9.19
CA ALA A 420 12.87 -23.91 -8.19
C ALA A 420 12.33 -23.77 -6.75
N ARG A 421 11.11 -23.26 -6.57
CA ARG A 421 10.61 -22.82 -5.24
C ARG A 421 9.46 -23.66 -4.69
N MET A 422 8.69 -24.34 -5.54
CA MET A 422 7.47 -25.04 -5.12
C MET A 422 7.68 -26.53 -4.86
N GLU A 423 8.83 -27.12 -5.19
CA GLU A 423 9.08 -28.56 -4.98
C GLU A 423 8.91 -29.01 -3.52
N SER A 424 9.25 -28.12 -2.57
CA SER A 424 9.18 -28.41 -1.12
C SER A 424 7.93 -27.85 -0.43
N VAL A 425 7.05 -27.18 -1.18
CA VAL A 425 5.83 -26.52 -0.66
C VAL A 425 4.65 -27.48 -0.79
N ALA A 426 3.83 -27.58 0.26
CA ALA A 426 2.71 -28.52 0.29
C ALA A 426 1.67 -28.20 -0.80
N PRO A 427 1.25 -29.18 -1.64
CA PRO A 427 0.16 -28.97 -2.58
C PRO A 427 -1.18 -28.82 -1.84
N LEU A 428 -2.23 -28.44 -2.57
CA LEU A 428 -3.60 -28.51 -2.06
C LEU A 428 -3.93 -29.96 -1.70
N SER A 429 -4.33 -30.17 -0.44
CA SER A 429 -4.66 -31.50 0.09
C SER A 429 -6.10 -31.60 0.60
N GLY A 430 -6.70 -30.49 1.02
CA GLY A 430 -8.05 -30.49 1.56
C GLY A 430 -8.59 -29.10 1.86
N ILE A 431 -9.85 -29.09 2.30
CA ILE A 431 -10.52 -27.92 2.86
C ILE A 431 -10.88 -28.26 4.31
N VAL A 432 -10.47 -27.40 5.23
CA VAL A 432 -10.92 -27.42 6.62
C VAL A 432 -12.04 -26.39 6.80
N TYR A 433 -13.13 -26.79 7.46
CA TYR A 433 -14.30 -25.95 7.67
C TYR A 433 -15.00 -26.34 8.98
N VAL A 434 -15.99 -25.56 9.39
CA VAL A 434 -16.83 -25.85 10.56
C VAL A 434 -18.23 -26.16 10.09
N ARG A 435 -18.74 -27.32 10.49
CA ARG A 435 -20.13 -27.72 10.28
C ARG A 435 -20.92 -27.56 11.58
N ARG A 436 -22.09 -26.96 11.53
CA ARG A 436 -23.03 -26.92 12.68
C ARG A 436 -24.48 -26.79 12.23
N ALA A 437 -25.44 -26.94 13.14
CA ALA A 437 -26.83 -26.63 12.82
C ALA A 437 -27.03 -25.11 12.59
N PRO A 438 -27.96 -24.69 11.70
CA PRO A 438 -28.31 -23.30 11.53
C PRO A 438 -28.82 -22.66 12.83
N VAL A 439 -28.50 -21.38 13.04
CA VAL A 439 -28.80 -20.67 14.29
C VAL A 439 -29.76 -19.51 14.06
N THR A 440 -30.84 -19.48 14.85
CA THR A 440 -31.88 -18.42 14.75
C THR A 440 -31.50 -17.11 15.41
N GLN A 441 -30.47 -17.13 16.28
CA GLN A 441 -29.96 -15.94 16.95
C GLN A 441 -29.11 -15.12 15.98
N PRO A 442 -29.20 -13.78 16.00
CA PRO A 442 -28.29 -12.97 15.20
C PRO A 442 -26.86 -13.16 15.74
N GLU A 443 -25.92 -13.56 14.89
CA GLU A 443 -24.49 -13.50 15.25
C GLU A 443 -23.92 -12.14 14.84
N MET A 444 -23.74 -11.24 15.80
CA MET A 444 -23.02 -9.97 15.59
C MET A 444 -21.54 -10.11 15.97
N MET A 445 -20.76 -9.06 15.69
CA MET A 445 -19.33 -9.02 16.00
C MET A 445 -19.03 -9.22 17.50
N GLN A 446 -19.95 -8.84 18.39
CA GLN A 446 -19.78 -8.94 19.84
C GLN A 446 -20.33 -10.25 20.44
N ASP A 447 -21.03 -11.07 19.66
CA ASP A 447 -21.74 -12.25 20.18
C ASP A 447 -20.87 -13.50 20.29
N TRP A 448 -19.55 -13.35 20.20
CA TRP A 448 -18.60 -14.46 20.27
C TRP A 448 -18.64 -15.20 21.62
N GLU A 449 -19.15 -14.62 22.71
CA GLU A 449 -19.33 -15.33 23.99
C GLU A 449 -20.46 -16.36 23.95
N THR A 450 -21.43 -16.20 23.05
CA THR A 450 -22.64 -17.03 22.96
C THR A 450 -22.28 -18.47 22.65
N TYR A 451 -22.68 -19.40 23.52
CA TYR A 451 -22.39 -20.83 23.36
C TYR A 451 -23.30 -21.47 22.33
N LEU A 452 -22.68 -21.96 21.26
CA LEU A 452 -23.35 -22.62 20.14
C LEU A 452 -22.82 -24.05 20.00
N PRO A 453 -23.36 -25.02 20.79
CA PRO A 453 -22.92 -26.41 20.75
C PRO A 453 -23.27 -27.09 19.43
N GLY A 454 -22.61 -28.21 19.15
CA GLY A 454 -22.88 -29.00 17.93
C GLY A 454 -22.02 -28.58 16.75
N ALA A 455 -20.96 -27.80 16.98
CA ALA A 455 -20.02 -27.40 15.95
C ALA A 455 -18.89 -28.43 15.82
N ASP A 456 -18.72 -28.96 14.61
CA ASP A 456 -17.71 -29.96 14.27
C ASP A 456 -16.64 -29.33 13.37
N LEU A 457 -15.36 -29.55 13.70
CA LEU A 457 -14.26 -29.20 12.80
C LEU A 457 -14.12 -30.31 11.77
N ARG A 458 -14.37 -30.00 10.50
CA ARG A 458 -14.42 -30.95 9.41
C ARG A 458 -13.24 -30.81 8.47
N TRP A 459 -12.90 -31.92 7.84
CA TRP A 459 -11.97 -32.01 6.73
C TRP A 459 -12.66 -32.69 5.56
N ILE A 460 -12.48 -32.14 4.35
CA ILE A 460 -12.82 -32.82 3.09
C ILE A 460 -11.60 -32.81 2.16
N ASP A 461 -11.34 -33.92 1.48
CA ASP A 461 -10.22 -34.00 0.53
C ASP A 461 -10.50 -33.08 -0.67
N ALA A 462 -9.48 -32.33 -1.08
CA ALA A 462 -9.57 -31.39 -2.20
C ALA A 462 -8.28 -31.39 -3.01
N ALA A 463 -8.42 -31.21 -4.32
CA ALA A 463 -7.31 -31.19 -5.25
C ALA A 463 -7.59 -30.21 -6.40
N MET A 464 -6.51 -29.85 -7.11
CA MET A 464 -6.59 -29.16 -8.38
C MET A 464 -6.88 -30.18 -9.49
N ASP A 465 -7.89 -29.94 -10.31
CA ASP A 465 -8.18 -30.77 -11.47
C ASP A 465 -7.25 -30.44 -12.66
N ALA A 466 -7.45 -31.12 -13.79
CA ALA A 466 -6.64 -30.92 -14.99
C ALA A 466 -6.80 -29.53 -15.64
N THR A 467 -7.89 -28.82 -15.32
CA THR A 467 -8.14 -27.44 -15.76
C THR A 467 -7.58 -26.40 -14.80
N GLY A 468 -7.04 -26.83 -13.65
CA GLY A 468 -6.56 -25.93 -12.61
C GLY A 468 -7.69 -25.34 -11.78
N ASP A 469 -8.85 -25.98 -11.74
CA ASP A 469 -9.93 -25.67 -10.82
C ASP A 469 -9.90 -26.55 -9.57
N VAL A 470 -10.51 -26.08 -8.49
CA VAL A 470 -10.57 -26.80 -7.22
C VAL A 470 -11.78 -27.73 -7.24
N THR A 471 -11.54 -29.01 -6.90
CA THR A 471 -12.59 -30.02 -6.74
C THR A 471 -12.43 -30.73 -5.40
N THR A 472 -13.56 -31.16 -4.84
CA THR A 472 -13.59 -32.02 -3.64
C THR A 472 -13.71 -33.48 -4.06
N ALA A 473 -13.03 -34.37 -3.33
CA ALA A 473 -12.92 -35.79 -3.66
C ALA A 473 -13.61 -36.72 -2.63
N GLY A 474 -14.31 -36.16 -1.64
CA GLY A 474 -14.96 -36.90 -0.56
C GLY A 474 -14.11 -37.01 0.71
N ASN A 475 -14.25 -38.11 1.46
CA ASN A 475 -13.58 -38.34 2.76
C ASN A 475 -13.88 -37.27 3.82
N ASP A 476 -15.11 -36.77 3.82
CA ASP A 476 -15.57 -35.81 4.80
C ASP A 476 -15.58 -36.43 6.23
N LYS A 477 -14.76 -35.90 7.12
CA LYS A 477 -14.52 -36.45 8.47
C LYS A 477 -14.35 -35.36 9.53
N SER A 478 -14.72 -35.69 10.76
CA SER A 478 -14.43 -34.86 11.94
C SER A 478 -12.94 -34.94 12.30
N LEU A 479 -12.38 -33.80 12.71
CA LEU A 479 -11.03 -33.69 13.28
C LEU A 479 -11.02 -33.60 14.81
N LEU A 480 -12.19 -33.53 15.47
CA LEU A 480 -12.28 -33.24 16.91
C LEU A 480 -11.88 -34.41 17.83
N GLY A 481 -12.09 -35.66 17.39
CA GLY A 481 -11.85 -36.83 18.24
C GLY A 481 -10.40 -36.94 18.76
N GLY A 482 -9.42 -36.49 17.98
CA GLY A 482 -8.01 -36.44 18.38
C GLY A 482 -7.67 -35.29 19.35
N CYS A 483 -8.60 -34.35 19.56
CA CYS A 483 -8.41 -33.15 20.38
C CYS A 483 -9.01 -33.28 21.80
N GLY A 484 -9.68 -34.40 22.10
CA GLY A 484 -10.45 -34.56 23.33
C GLY A 484 -11.72 -33.70 23.36
N LEU A 485 -12.32 -33.44 22.19
CA LEU A 485 -13.54 -32.67 22.02
C LEU A 485 -14.63 -33.54 21.37
N ASP A 486 -15.86 -33.43 21.87
CA ASP A 486 -17.02 -34.16 21.34
C ASP A 486 -17.93 -33.21 20.56
N ALA A 487 -18.13 -33.47 19.26
CA ALA A 487 -18.92 -32.61 18.36
C ALA A 487 -20.30 -32.19 18.89
N PRO A 488 -21.11 -33.05 19.56
CA PRO A 488 -22.42 -32.64 20.09
C PRO A 488 -22.37 -31.52 21.14
N THR A 489 -21.23 -31.35 21.82
CA THR A 489 -21.02 -30.35 22.87
C THR A 489 -19.96 -29.32 22.50
N ALA A 490 -19.15 -29.60 21.50
CA ALA A 490 -18.13 -28.67 21.06
C ALA A 490 -18.78 -27.43 20.42
N ASP A 491 -18.18 -26.30 20.69
CA ASP A 491 -18.41 -25.03 20.02
C ASP A 491 -17.07 -24.63 19.42
N VAL A 492 -17.01 -24.56 18.09
CA VAL A 492 -15.79 -24.52 17.28
C VAL A 492 -15.90 -23.37 16.29
N ARG A 493 -14.80 -22.64 16.08
CA ARG A 493 -14.77 -21.54 15.12
C ARG A 493 -13.40 -21.29 14.51
N ARG A 494 -13.45 -20.68 13.32
CA ARG A 494 -12.34 -20.07 12.58
C ARG A 494 -11.05 -20.91 12.55
N PRO A 495 -11.03 -22.02 11.80
CA PRO A 495 -9.78 -22.67 11.49
C PRO A 495 -8.85 -21.75 10.68
N SER A 496 -7.55 -21.99 10.81
CA SER A 496 -6.49 -21.33 10.06
C SER A 496 -5.39 -22.31 9.74
N VAL A 497 -4.75 -22.15 8.59
CA VAL A 497 -3.69 -23.04 8.09
C VAL A 497 -2.37 -22.29 8.10
N SER A 498 -1.31 -22.95 8.55
CA SER A 498 0.04 -22.39 8.55
C SER A 498 0.53 -22.09 7.13
N TRP A 499 1.46 -21.13 7.01
CA TRP A 499 1.95 -20.69 5.70
C TRP A 499 2.56 -21.83 4.87
N ASP A 500 3.17 -22.83 5.51
CA ASP A 500 3.73 -24.02 4.86
C ASP A 500 2.70 -25.12 4.58
N GLY A 501 1.43 -24.94 4.96
CA GLY A 501 0.34 -25.89 4.76
C GLY A 501 0.37 -27.10 5.71
N LYS A 502 1.21 -27.10 6.75
CA LYS A 502 1.47 -28.29 7.59
C LYS A 502 0.75 -28.32 8.93
N LYS A 503 0.18 -27.20 9.39
CA LYS A 503 -0.53 -27.10 10.66
C LYS A 503 -1.90 -26.45 10.48
N ILE A 504 -2.82 -26.85 11.35
CA ILE A 504 -4.14 -26.23 11.50
C ILE A 504 -4.23 -25.70 12.93
N ALA A 505 -4.68 -24.45 13.07
CA ALA A 505 -5.08 -23.89 14.35
C ALA A 505 -6.57 -23.54 14.31
N PHE A 506 -7.28 -23.69 15.43
CA PHE A 506 -8.70 -23.33 15.53
C PHE A 506 -9.04 -22.99 16.98
N ALA A 507 -10.20 -22.39 17.21
CA ALA A 507 -10.70 -22.12 18.55
C ALA A 507 -11.84 -23.07 18.88
N ALA A 508 -11.85 -23.62 20.09
CA ALA A 508 -12.95 -24.46 20.56
C ALA A 508 -13.17 -24.40 22.08
N ARG A 509 -14.37 -24.73 22.51
CA ARG A 509 -14.72 -25.02 23.91
C ARG A 509 -15.66 -26.23 23.98
N SER A 510 -15.63 -26.96 25.09
CA SER A 510 -16.44 -28.16 25.29
C SER A 510 -17.80 -27.93 25.96
N ALA A 511 -18.01 -26.75 26.55
CA ALA A 511 -19.23 -26.38 27.27
C ALA A 511 -19.35 -24.86 27.38
N GLY A 512 -20.57 -24.35 27.61
CA GLY A 512 -20.81 -22.91 27.80
C GLY A 512 -20.15 -22.29 29.03
N SER A 513 -19.80 -23.10 30.04
CA SER A 513 -19.03 -22.66 31.22
C SER A 513 -17.51 -22.70 31.01
N ALA A 514 -17.03 -23.23 29.88
CA ALA A 514 -15.62 -23.27 29.53
C ALA A 514 -15.25 -22.10 28.61
N PRO A 515 -14.05 -21.51 28.76
CA PRO A 515 -13.57 -20.52 27.81
C PRO A 515 -13.23 -21.17 26.46
N TYR A 516 -13.23 -20.37 25.40
CA TYR A 516 -12.57 -20.80 24.15
C TYR A 516 -11.08 -20.96 24.39
N GLN A 517 -10.54 -22.07 23.89
CA GLN A 517 -9.12 -22.35 23.83
C GLN A 517 -8.66 -22.44 22.39
N VAL A 518 -7.42 -22.02 22.13
CA VAL A 518 -6.77 -22.21 20.83
C VAL A 518 -6.13 -23.59 20.79
N TYR A 519 -6.51 -24.40 19.81
CA TYR A 519 -5.94 -25.71 19.53
C TYR A 519 -5.02 -25.63 18.32
N VAL A 520 -3.96 -26.46 18.31
CA VAL A 520 -3.06 -26.62 17.16
C VAL A 520 -2.90 -28.12 16.89
N MET A 521 -2.88 -28.49 15.61
CA MET A 521 -2.64 -29.85 15.15
C MET A 521 -1.82 -29.85 13.85
N ASN A 522 -1.29 -31.02 13.48
CA ASN A 522 -0.77 -31.24 12.14
C ASN A 522 -1.91 -31.25 11.11
N ALA A 523 -1.64 -30.89 9.87
CA ALA A 523 -2.64 -30.83 8.80
C ALA A 523 -3.31 -32.19 8.50
N ASP A 524 -2.68 -33.30 8.88
CA ASP A 524 -3.25 -34.65 8.77
C ASP A 524 -4.26 -35.00 9.89
N GLY A 525 -4.49 -34.08 10.83
CA GLY A 525 -5.36 -34.24 11.99
C GLY A 525 -4.68 -34.84 13.23
N SER A 526 -3.38 -35.16 13.16
CA SER A 526 -2.64 -35.72 14.29
C SER A 526 -2.12 -34.64 15.26
N ALA A 527 -1.76 -35.07 16.47
CA ALA A 527 -1.17 -34.22 17.51
C ALA A 527 -2.01 -32.99 17.88
N CYS A 528 -3.34 -33.11 17.85
CA CYS A 528 -4.23 -32.03 18.26
C CYS A 528 -4.18 -31.82 19.77
N ALA A 529 -3.82 -30.60 20.19
CA ALA A 529 -3.82 -30.22 21.59
C ALA A 529 -4.10 -28.71 21.76
N PRO A 530 -4.61 -28.27 22.92
CA PRO A 530 -4.60 -26.86 23.29
C PRO A 530 -3.17 -26.32 23.29
N GLU A 531 -2.93 -25.16 22.70
CA GLU A 531 -1.62 -24.50 22.78
C GLU A 531 -1.38 -24.05 24.24
N PRO A 532 -0.37 -24.60 24.94
CA PRO A 532 -0.24 -24.44 26.38
C PRO A 532 0.06 -23.01 26.84
N THR A 533 0.76 -22.23 26.02
CA THR A 533 1.16 -20.84 26.32
C THR A 533 -0.01 -19.88 26.14
N ILE A 534 -0.77 -20.03 25.05
CA ILE A 534 -1.95 -19.21 24.78
C ILE A 534 -3.02 -19.46 25.83
N ASN A 535 -3.25 -20.73 26.17
CA ASN A 535 -4.34 -21.12 27.07
C ASN A 535 -3.96 -21.12 28.56
N ALA A 536 -2.74 -20.72 28.91
CA ALA A 536 -2.33 -20.51 30.29
C ALA A 536 -3.12 -19.35 30.93
N ALA A 537 -3.14 -19.32 32.26
CA ALA A 537 -3.66 -18.17 33.00
C ALA A 537 -2.92 -16.89 32.58
N PRO A 538 -3.62 -15.78 32.35
CA PRO A 538 -3.00 -14.57 31.83
C PRO A 538 -2.02 -13.97 32.85
N THR A 539 -0.85 -13.59 32.35
CA THR A 539 0.16 -12.82 33.08
C THR A 539 0.42 -11.50 32.37
N ASP A 540 0.85 -10.49 33.12
CA ASP A 540 1.41 -9.28 32.54
C ASP A 540 2.76 -9.58 31.85
N THR A 541 3.30 -8.60 31.12
CA THR A 541 4.58 -8.78 30.41
C THR A 541 5.78 -8.95 31.35
N ALA A 542 5.62 -8.69 32.66
CA ALA A 542 6.62 -8.94 33.69
C ALA A 542 6.45 -10.30 34.38
N GLY A 543 5.43 -11.09 33.99
CA GLY A 543 5.13 -12.41 34.55
C GLY A 543 4.25 -12.38 35.81
N GLY A 544 3.73 -11.22 36.21
CA GLY A 544 2.76 -11.07 37.29
C GLY A 544 1.38 -11.61 36.90
N ALA A 545 0.66 -12.21 37.84
CA ALA A 545 -0.70 -12.70 37.57
C ALA A 545 -1.66 -11.53 37.29
N ILE A 546 -2.53 -11.69 36.28
CA ILE A 546 -3.58 -10.71 35.97
C ILE A 546 -4.86 -11.09 36.70
N ASP A 547 -5.48 -10.11 37.38
CA ASP A 547 -6.83 -10.27 37.92
C ASP A 547 -7.84 -10.38 36.78
N THR A 548 -8.48 -11.56 36.66
CA THR A 548 -9.48 -11.84 35.64
C THR A 548 -10.83 -11.21 35.95
N LYS A 549 -11.03 -10.62 37.14
CA LYS A 549 -12.29 -10.03 37.59
C LYS A 549 -13.46 -11.02 37.59
N GLY A 550 -13.15 -12.32 37.67
CA GLY A 550 -14.12 -13.42 37.58
C GLY A 550 -14.63 -13.72 36.17
N GLU A 551 -14.10 -13.05 35.14
CA GLU A 551 -14.49 -13.26 33.74
C GLU A 551 -13.81 -14.51 33.14
N LEU A 552 -14.49 -15.14 32.18
CA LEU A 552 -13.90 -16.20 31.36
C LEU A 552 -12.92 -15.59 30.35
N ILE A 553 -11.72 -16.15 30.27
CA ILE A 553 -10.70 -15.69 29.33
C ILE A 553 -10.77 -16.52 28.07
N HIS A 554 -11.39 -15.98 27.03
CA HIS A 554 -11.52 -16.62 25.74
C HIS A 554 -10.30 -16.32 24.88
N ASN A 555 -9.76 -17.34 24.21
CA ASN A 555 -8.75 -17.23 23.16
C ASN A 555 -9.32 -17.82 21.88
N PHE A 556 -9.39 -17.03 20.81
CA PHE A 556 -10.08 -17.42 19.60
C PHE A 556 -9.52 -16.75 18.34
N ASP A 557 -10.07 -17.13 17.18
CA ASP A 557 -9.66 -16.66 15.84
C ASP A 557 -8.13 -16.69 15.62
N PRO A 558 -7.47 -17.85 15.71
CA PRO A 558 -6.03 -17.95 15.46
C PRO A 558 -5.69 -17.71 13.98
N ALA A 559 -4.53 -17.11 13.71
CA ALA A 559 -3.98 -16.91 12.39
C ALA A 559 -2.44 -17.04 12.39
N PHE A 560 -1.90 -17.82 11.44
CA PHE A 560 -0.46 -17.97 11.27
C PHE A 560 0.12 -16.84 10.41
N ALA A 561 1.16 -16.18 10.92
CA ALA A 561 2.04 -15.33 10.14
C ALA A 561 2.95 -16.16 9.23
N PRO A 562 3.56 -15.55 8.19
CA PRO A 562 4.54 -16.25 7.34
C PRO A 562 5.74 -16.84 8.10
N ASP A 563 6.19 -16.22 9.20
CA ASP A 563 7.30 -16.73 10.02
C ASP A 563 6.89 -17.82 11.03
N GLY A 564 5.61 -18.22 11.06
CA GLY A 564 5.08 -19.22 11.98
C GLY A 564 4.57 -18.65 13.30
N THR A 565 4.72 -17.35 13.56
CA THR A 565 4.07 -16.66 14.70
C THR A 565 2.57 -16.87 14.65
N LEU A 566 1.96 -17.24 15.77
CA LEU A 566 0.50 -17.42 15.87
C LEU A 566 -0.12 -16.18 16.51
N VAL A 567 -0.89 -15.42 15.73
CA VAL A 567 -1.70 -14.30 16.21
C VAL A 567 -3.09 -14.81 16.57
N PHE A 568 -3.68 -14.32 17.64
CA PHE A 568 -5.01 -14.71 18.10
C PHE A 568 -5.72 -13.55 18.77
N THR A 569 -7.05 -13.63 18.79
CA THR A 569 -7.92 -12.72 19.51
C THR A 569 -8.14 -13.22 20.94
N SER A 570 -8.18 -12.33 21.94
CA SER A 570 -8.43 -12.73 23.32
C SER A 570 -9.14 -11.67 24.15
N SER A 571 -9.95 -12.12 25.12
CA SER A 571 -10.61 -11.28 26.13
C SER A 571 -9.77 -10.99 27.37
N ARG A 572 -8.48 -11.40 27.38
CA ARG A 572 -7.57 -11.19 28.52
C ARG A 572 -7.31 -9.72 28.88
N GLY A 573 -7.59 -8.81 27.95
CA GLY A 573 -7.41 -7.36 28.09
C GLY A 573 -5.96 -6.94 28.34
N ASN A 574 -5.75 -5.73 28.85
CA ASN A 574 -4.43 -5.10 28.85
C ASN A 574 -3.44 -5.84 29.78
N ILE A 575 -2.32 -6.29 29.21
CA ILE A 575 -1.27 -7.05 29.90
C ILE A 575 0.00 -6.23 30.19
N LEU A 576 -0.03 -4.91 29.96
CA LEU A 576 1.10 -4.02 30.24
C LEU A 576 1.19 -3.73 31.75
N PRO A 577 2.38 -3.87 32.37
CA PRO A 577 2.60 -3.57 33.78
C PRO A 577 2.25 -2.12 34.12
N GLY A 578 1.53 -1.90 35.22
CA GLY A 578 1.19 -0.55 35.70
C GLY A 578 0.17 0.21 34.85
N HIS A 579 -0.48 -0.46 33.89
CA HIS A 579 -1.56 0.15 33.11
C HIS A 579 -2.76 0.56 34.00
N LEU A 580 -3.50 1.61 33.61
CA LEU A 580 -4.60 2.15 34.42
C LEU A 580 -5.78 1.17 34.59
N PHE A 581 -5.97 0.30 33.60
CA PHE A 581 -7.06 -0.68 33.57
C PHE A 581 -6.51 -2.03 33.07
N PRO A 582 -5.79 -2.78 33.93
CA PRO A 582 -5.21 -4.05 33.57
C PRO A 582 -6.28 -5.17 33.51
N GLY A 583 -5.94 -6.23 32.80
CA GLY A 583 -6.77 -7.41 32.65
C GLY A 583 -8.02 -7.20 31.81
N PRO A 584 -9.00 -8.12 31.88
CA PRO A 584 -10.19 -8.11 31.06
C PRO A 584 -10.97 -6.80 31.16
N GLN A 585 -11.53 -6.38 30.02
CA GLN A 585 -12.31 -5.15 29.85
C GLN A 585 -13.66 -5.50 29.23
N ARG A 586 -14.65 -4.62 29.42
CA ARG A 586 -15.95 -4.69 28.76
C ARG A 586 -15.96 -3.77 27.55
N SER A 587 -16.74 -4.10 26.53
CA SER A 587 -16.82 -3.31 25.30
C SER A 587 -17.53 -1.98 25.55
N ALA A 588 -17.02 -0.88 24.99
CA ALA A 588 -17.72 0.41 25.03
C ALA A 588 -19.02 0.39 24.20
N ALA A 589 -19.04 -0.41 23.13
CA ALA A 589 -20.21 -0.60 22.28
C ALA A 589 -21.36 -1.34 22.97
N ASP A 590 -21.05 -2.28 23.88
CA ASP A 590 -22.02 -2.97 24.75
C ASP A 590 -21.30 -3.47 26.02
N PRO A 591 -21.48 -2.80 27.18
CA PRO A 591 -20.87 -3.23 28.44
C PRO A 591 -21.32 -4.61 28.93
N ALA A 592 -22.38 -5.20 28.38
CA ALA A 592 -22.74 -6.59 28.69
C ALA A 592 -21.73 -7.60 28.14
N LYS A 593 -20.93 -7.21 27.15
CA LYS A 593 -19.98 -8.06 26.43
C LYS A 593 -18.54 -7.73 26.83
N LEU A 594 -17.68 -8.74 26.79
CA LEU A 594 -16.24 -8.55 26.94
C LEU A 594 -15.65 -7.87 25.70
N ASN A 595 -14.61 -7.08 25.93
CA ASN A 595 -13.76 -6.54 24.89
C ASN A 595 -12.79 -7.63 24.40
N ALA A 596 -12.41 -7.58 23.12
CA ALA A 596 -11.43 -8.47 22.53
C ALA A 596 -10.36 -7.69 21.76
N ASN A 597 -9.10 -8.03 22.01
CA ASN A 597 -7.92 -7.48 21.32
C ASN A 597 -7.04 -8.60 20.76
N LEU A 598 -6.01 -8.22 19.98
CA LEU A 598 -5.08 -9.18 19.35
C LEU A 598 -3.80 -9.35 20.16
N TYR A 599 -3.26 -10.57 20.09
CA TYR A 599 -2.03 -11.00 20.75
C TYR A 599 -1.23 -11.92 19.82
N ALA A 600 0.10 -11.92 19.94
CA ALA A 600 1.00 -12.81 19.25
C ALA A 600 1.65 -13.80 20.23
N LEU A 601 1.70 -15.07 19.85
CA LEU A 601 2.60 -16.06 20.43
C LEU A 601 3.89 -16.09 19.59
N GLU A 602 4.95 -15.53 20.14
CA GLU A 602 6.28 -15.49 19.53
C GLU A 602 7.33 -15.97 20.53
N ASN A 603 8.22 -16.89 20.12
CA ASN A 603 9.27 -17.44 20.96
C ASN A 603 8.79 -17.94 22.34
N GLY A 604 7.59 -18.53 22.40
CA GLY A 604 6.99 -19.06 23.63
C GLY A 604 6.48 -17.98 24.61
N LYS A 605 6.33 -16.73 24.16
CA LYS A 605 5.79 -15.62 24.97
C LYS A 605 4.58 -14.99 24.30
N ILE A 606 3.65 -14.50 25.11
CA ILE A 606 2.49 -13.73 24.66
C ILE A 606 2.84 -12.25 24.66
N ARG A 607 2.58 -11.58 23.54
CA ARG A 607 2.70 -10.13 23.39
C ARG A 607 1.36 -9.56 22.91
N GLN A 608 0.85 -8.54 23.58
CA GLN A 608 -0.35 -7.82 23.12
C GLN A 608 0.00 -6.96 21.90
N LEU A 609 -0.90 -6.90 20.92
CA LEU A 609 -0.76 -6.14 19.68
C LEU A 609 -1.70 -4.93 19.65
N THR A 610 -2.93 -5.07 20.14
CA THR A 610 -3.94 -4.01 20.06
C THR A 610 -4.61 -3.68 21.39
N PHE A 611 -5.20 -2.47 21.49
CA PHE A 611 -5.59 -1.85 22.75
C PHE A 611 -6.93 -1.07 22.69
N LEU A 612 -7.74 -1.24 21.65
CA LEU A 612 -8.97 -0.46 21.50
C LEU A 612 -10.09 -0.93 22.43
N SER A 613 -11.04 -0.03 22.74
CA SER A 613 -12.13 -0.27 23.69
C SER A 613 -13.33 -1.04 23.10
N ASN A 614 -13.38 -1.18 21.78
CA ASN A 614 -14.36 -1.98 21.04
C ASN A 614 -13.71 -3.27 20.49
N GLN A 615 -14.45 -4.09 19.73
CA GLN A 615 -13.96 -5.36 19.23
C GLN A 615 -12.87 -5.21 18.16
N GLU A 616 -11.75 -5.90 18.33
CA GLU A 616 -10.74 -6.12 17.30
C GLU A 616 -10.54 -7.62 17.12
N MET A 617 -10.90 -8.14 15.94
CA MET A 617 -10.98 -9.58 15.70
C MET A 617 -10.61 -9.94 14.25
N TYR A 618 -10.72 -11.23 13.94
CA TYR A 618 -10.45 -11.79 12.61
C TYR A 618 -9.06 -11.44 12.08
N PRO A 619 -7.98 -11.77 12.82
CA PRO A 619 -6.63 -11.60 12.30
C PRO A 619 -6.46 -12.40 11.00
N GLY A 620 -5.79 -11.79 10.04
CA GLY A 620 -5.35 -12.41 8.79
C GLY A 620 -4.03 -11.79 8.35
N PHE A 621 -3.43 -12.29 7.27
CA PHE A 621 -2.15 -11.76 6.81
C PHE A 621 -2.17 -11.45 5.33
N LYS A 622 -1.55 -10.32 4.98
CA LYS A 622 -1.10 -10.06 3.63
C LYS A 622 0.07 -10.97 3.30
N SER A 623 0.31 -11.19 2.01
CA SER A 623 1.44 -11.93 1.45
C SER A 623 2.81 -11.37 1.85
N ASN A 624 2.89 -10.08 2.21
CA ASN A 624 4.09 -9.46 2.77
C ASN A 624 4.23 -9.59 4.30
N GLY A 625 3.32 -10.33 4.95
CA GLY A 625 3.33 -10.59 6.39
C GLY A 625 2.82 -9.45 7.28
N GLN A 626 2.24 -8.39 6.72
CA GLN A 626 1.48 -7.42 7.51
C GLN A 626 0.17 -8.04 7.99
N LEU A 627 -0.22 -7.71 9.22
CA LEU A 627 -1.46 -8.17 9.83
C LEU A 627 -2.65 -7.39 9.27
N LEU A 628 -3.74 -8.11 8.96
CA LEU A 628 -5.07 -7.60 8.67
C LEU A 628 -5.95 -7.80 9.90
N VAL A 629 -6.77 -6.80 10.24
CA VAL A 629 -7.64 -6.81 11.42
C VAL A 629 -9.01 -6.26 11.05
N THR A 630 -10.08 -6.84 11.58
CA THR A 630 -11.42 -6.24 11.55
C THR A 630 -11.67 -5.53 12.87
N ALA A 631 -12.01 -4.23 12.81
CA ALA A 631 -12.25 -3.41 14.00
C ALA A 631 -13.69 -2.85 14.01
N GLU A 632 -14.37 -3.01 15.14
CA GLU A 632 -15.60 -2.30 15.46
C GLU A 632 -15.27 -0.89 15.94
N LYS A 633 -15.99 0.10 15.40
CA LYS A 633 -15.87 1.50 15.79
C LYS A 633 -17.23 1.99 16.18
N ARG A 634 -17.52 1.97 17.48
CA ARG A 634 -18.75 2.50 18.04
C ARG A 634 -18.41 3.56 19.07
N VAL A 635 -18.78 4.79 18.76
CA VAL A 635 -18.70 5.97 19.64
C VAL A 635 -19.94 6.83 19.40
N PRO A 636 -20.29 7.80 20.26
CA PRO A 636 -21.47 8.63 20.06
C PRO A 636 -21.51 9.25 18.65
N GLY A 637 -22.65 9.12 17.97
CA GLY A 637 -22.87 9.60 16.61
C GLY A 637 -22.18 8.79 15.50
N PHE A 638 -21.52 7.67 15.80
CA PHE A 638 -20.75 6.90 14.81
C PHE A 638 -20.78 5.38 15.05
N TYR A 639 -20.98 4.64 13.97
CA TYR A 639 -20.82 3.18 13.93
C TYR A 639 -20.18 2.75 12.61
N GLN A 640 -19.16 1.90 12.68
CA GLN A 640 -18.54 1.29 11.51
C GLN A 640 -17.85 -0.03 11.90
N ILE A 641 -17.99 -1.09 11.11
CA ILE A 641 -17.03 -2.21 11.09
C ILE A 641 -16.09 -1.99 9.90
N ALA A 642 -14.78 -2.05 10.13
CA ALA A 642 -13.81 -1.69 9.11
C ALA A 642 -12.54 -2.55 9.14
N ALA A 643 -11.92 -2.69 7.98
CA ALA A 643 -10.63 -3.35 7.85
C ALA A 643 -9.50 -2.41 8.28
N ARG A 644 -8.53 -2.92 9.03
CA ARG A 644 -7.28 -2.25 9.43
C ARG A 644 -6.09 -3.13 9.13
N ARG A 645 -4.90 -2.53 9.17
CA ARG A 645 -3.63 -3.24 9.10
C ARG A 645 -2.68 -2.79 10.20
N MET A 646 -1.70 -3.62 10.52
CA MET A 646 -0.53 -3.23 11.31
C MET A 646 0.67 -4.12 10.95
N ASN A 647 1.86 -3.66 11.30
CA ASN A 647 3.06 -4.50 11.21
C ASN A 647 3.08 -5.48 12.40
N LEU A 648 3.66 -6.67 12.21
CA LEU A 648 3.61 -7.71 13.25
C LEU A 648 4.40 -7.33 14.50
N ASP A 649 5.38 -6.43 14.37
CA ASP A 649 6.15 -5.87 15.49
C ASP A 649 5.35 -4.90 16.36
N GLY A 650 4.10 -4.59 16.01
CA GLY A 650 3.22 -3.70 16.76
C GLY A 650 3.05 -2.31 16.13
N GLY A 651 3.97 -1.90 15.27
CA GLY A 651 3.97 -0.54 14.69
C GLY A 651 2.99 -0.33 13.53
N ASP A 652 2.73 0.94 13.21
CA ASP A 652 1.90 1.39 12.08
C ASP A 652 0.48 0.79 12.11
N TYR A 653 -0.21 0.92 13.25
CA TYR A 653 -1.63 0.62 13.34
C TYR A 653 -2.43 1.59 12.47
N HIS A 654 -2.93 1.10 11.33
CA HIS A 654 -3.35 1.95 10.23
C HIS A 654 -4.72 1.55 9.67
N PRO A 655 -5.60 2.52 9.37
CA PRO A 655 -6.74 2.34 8.48
C PRO A 655 -6.42 1.56 7.18
N LEU A 656 -7.25 0.58 6.81
CA LEU A 656 -7.09 -0.14 5.53
C LEU A 656 -8.18 0.25 4.53
N TYR A 657 -9.43 -0.13 4.80
CA TYR A 657 -10.57 0.16 3.92
C TYR A 657 -11.89 0.16 4.72
N GLY A 658 -12.96 0.78 4.19
CA GLY A 658 -14.29 0.79 4.83
C GLY A 658 -14.35 1.59 6.13
N GLN A 659 -13.54 2.65 6.27
CA GLN A 659 -13.40 3.38 7.55
C GLN A 659 -14.56 4.33 7.86
N ARG A 660 -15.39 4.64 6.87
CA ARG A 660 -16.46 5.65 6.91
C ARG A 660 -17.54 5.20 5.93
N ALA A 661 -18.80 5.54 6.19
CA ALA A 661 -19.96 5.13 5.39
C ALA A 661 -19.92 5.55 3.91
N HIS A 662 -19.06 6.51 3.51
CA HIS A 662 -18.92 6.92 2.11
C HIS A 662 -18.53 5.78 1.13
N PHE A 663 -17.96 4.66 1.61
CA PHE A 663 -17.79 3.45 0.77
C PHE A 663 -19.11 2.69 0.48
N GLY A 664 -20.23 3.19 0.97
CA GLY A 664 -21.58 2.71 0.67
C GLY A 664 -22.17 1.73 1.67
N TYR A 665 -21.44 1.25 2.68
CA TYR A 665 -21.96 0.31 3.68
C TYR A 665 -21.55 0.76 5.10
N LEU A 666 -22.07 0.10 6.15
CA LEU A 666 -21.65 0.37 7.54
C LEU A 666 -20.73 -0.71 8.10
N GLN A 667 -20.52 -1.80 7.35
CA GLN A 667 -19.70 -2.91 7.77
C GLN A 667 -18.86 -3.42 6.61
N LEU A 668 -17.56 -3.60 6.85
CA LEU A 668 -16.64 -4.41 6.05
C LEU A 668 -15.94 -5.37 7.01
N SER A 669 -16.31 -6.64 6.97
CA SER A 669 -15.82 -7.68 7.87
C SER A 669 -15.05 -8.78 7.13
N GLU A 670 -14.35 -9.60 7.90
CA GLU A 670 -13.70 -10.85 7.45
C GLU A 670 -12.80 -10.67 6.22
N THR A 671 -12.00 -9.59 6.22
CA THR A 671 -11.14 -9.27 5.09
C THR A 671 -9.97 -10.26 4.97
N ALA A 672 -9.75 -10.77 3.75
CA ALA A 672 -8.60 -11.62 3.40
C ALA A 672 -7.89 -11.08 2.15
N GLU A 673 -6.63 -11.47 1.92
CA GLU A 673 -5.90 -11.15 0.71
C GLU A 673 -5.92 -12.32 -0.28
N LEU A 674 -6.21 -12.04 -1.56
CA LEU A 674 -6.16 -13.01 -2.66
C LEU A 674 -4.75 -13.10 -3.27
N LEU A 675 -4.52 -14.10 -4.12
CA LEU A 675 -3.22 -14.31 -4.78
C LEU A 675 -2.76 -13.15 -5.68
N ASP A 676 -3.71 -12.35 -6.19
CA ASP A 676 -3.44 -11.14 -6.96
C ASP A 676 -3.24 -9.89 -6.06
N GLN A 677 -3.21 -10.08 -4.75
CA GLN A 677 -3.10 -9.07 -3.69
C GLN A 677 -4.24 -8.06 -3.65
N ASN A 678 -5.38 -8.36 -4.28
CA ASN A 678 -6.62 -7.67 -3.95
C ASN A 678 -7.16 -8.19 -2.61
N LEU A 679 -7.90 -7.33 -1.92
CA LEU A 679 -8.60 -7.74 -0.71
C LEU A 679 -9.98 -8.27 -1.09
N VAL A 680 -10.43 -9.33 -0.43
CA VAL A 680 -11.82 -9.79 -0.45
C VAL A 680 -12.43 -9.56 0.94
N GLY A 681 -13.71 -9.26 1.01
CA GLY A 681 -14.41 -9.10 2.28
C GLY A 681 -15.93 -9.14 2.13
N ILE A 682 -16.63 -9.01 3.24
CA ILE A 682 -18.10 -8.97 3.30
C ILE A 682 -18.53 -7.56 3.64
N ALA A 683 -19.34 -6.95 2.76
CA ALA A 683 -19.91 -5.64 3.00
C ALA A 683 -21.41 -5.72 3.30
N SER A 684 -21.86 -5.00 4.33
CA SER A 684 -23.25 -5.03 4.79
C SER A 684 -23.67 -3.75 5.51
N ASP A 685 -24.97 -3.53 5.58
CA ASP A 685 -25.57 -2.58 6.50
C ASP A 685 -25.49 -3.09 7.94
N ARG A 686 -25.69 -2.18 8.89
CA ARG A 686 -25.81 -2.53 10.31
C ARG A 686 -27.04 -3.42 10.52
N ASN A 687 -26.94 -4.37 11.45
CA ASN A 687 -27.96 -5.37 11.79
C ASN A 687 -28.14 -6.53 10.78
N ALA A 688 -27.29 -6.64 9.77
CA ALA A 688 -27.26 -7.85 8.96
C ALA A 688 -26.95 -9.06 9.87
N ARG A 689 -27.82 -10.07 9.85
CA ARG A 689 -27.63 -11.28 10.66
C ARG A 689 -26.40 -12.02 10.20
N HIS A 690 -25.74 -12.69 11.15
CA HIS A 690 -24.58 -13.55 10.90
C HIS A 690 -23.35 -12.84 10.36
N LEU A 691 -23.32 -11.51 10.46
CA LEU A 691 -22.38 -10.63 9.73
C LEU A 691 -22.33 -10.92 8.23
N ALA A 692 -23.43 -11.45 7.67
CA ALA A 692 -23.50 -11.82 6.27
C ALA A 692 -23.83 -10.61 5.40
N GLY A 693 -23.43 -10.66 4.14
CA GLY A 693 -23.64 -9.53 3.23
C GLY A 693 -23.29 -9.83 1.79
N THR A 694 -22.89 -8.78 1.07
CA THR A 694 -22.37 -8.90 -0.28
C THR A 694 -20.89 -9.29 -0.26
N LEU A 695 -20.46 -10.10 -1.22
CA LEU A 695 -19.05 -10.37 -1.46
C LEU A 695 -18.42 -9.23 -2.28
N VAL A 696 -17.35 -8.64 -1.77
CA VAL A 696 -16.64 -7.54 -2.43
C VAL A 696 -15.16 -7.84 -2.63
N VAL A 697 -14.61 -7.36 -3.76
CA VAL A 697 -13.17 -7.36 -4.05
C VAL A 697 -12.68 -5.92 -4.16
N ILE A 698 -11.56 -5.61 -3.52
CA ILE A 698 -11.00 -4.27 -3.40
C ILE A 698 -9.58 -4.26 -3.97
N ASN A 699 -9.40 -3.59 -5.11
CA ASN A 699 -8.11 -3.23 -5.66
C ASN A 699 -7.60 -1.93 -5.04
N ARG A 700 -6.99 -2.05 -3.85
CA ARG A 700 -6.48 -0.91 -3.06
C ARG A 700 -5.57 0.05 -3.84
N SER A 701 -4.89 -0.42 -4.89
CA SER A 701 -3.97 0.43 -5.67
C SER A 701 -4.65 1.54 -6.48
N LEU A 702 -6.00 1.55 -6.55
CA LEU A 702 -6.76 2.59 -7.23
C LEU A 702 -7.24 3.70 -6.28
N GLY A 703 -7.17 3.50 -4.96
CA GLY A 703 -7.60 4.45 -3.95
C GLY A 703 -8.85 3.98 -3.19
N GLN A 704 -9.52 4.91 -2.52
CA GLN A 704 -10.79 4.65 -1.85
C GLN A 704 -11.96 4.96 -2.79
N ASP A 705 -13.03 4.17 -2.70
CA ASP A 705 -14.31 4.49 -3.34
C ASP A 705 -15.22 5.32 -2.43
N ASN A 706 -15.90 6.27 -3.08
CA ASN A 706 -16.97 7.08 -2.50
C ASN A 706 -18.25 6.77 -3.27
N VAL A 707 -18.90 5.66 -2.94
CA VAL A 707 -20.11 5.17 -3.65
C VAL A 707 -21.40 5.48 -2.90
N SER A 708 -21.31 5.95 -1.65
CA SER A 708 -22.52 6.36 -0.93
C SER A 708 -23.19 7.54 -1.60
N GLN A 709 -24.51 7.44 -1.73
CA GLN A 709 -25.38 8.50 -2.21
C GLN A 709 -26.02 9.31 -1.07
N ASN A 710 -25.73 8.95 0.19
CA ASN A 710 -26.25 9.66 1.35
C ASN A 710 -25.35 10.86 1.67
N PRO A 711 -25.83 12.11 1.59
CA PRO A 711 -25.03 13.30 1.91
C PRO A 711 -24.51 13.32 3.35
N ASP A 712 -25.18 12.64 4.29
CA ASP A 712 -24.77 12.61 5.70
C ASP A 712 -23.56 11.71 5.95
N ASP A 713 -23.19 10.86 4.99
CA ASP A 713 -21.97 10.05 5.06
C ASP A 713 -20.69 10.89 4.81
N TYR A 714 -20.86 12.19 4.50
CA TYR A 714 -19.82 13.12 4.13
C TYR A 714 -19.79 14.33 5.07
N ALA A 715 -19.15 14.14 6.23
CA ALA A 715 -19.28 15.02 7.39
C ALA A 715 -18.77 16.47 7.21
N VAL A 716 -17.75 16.66 6.38
CA VAL A 716 -17.12 17.96 6.07
C VAL A 716 -17.71 18.58 4.80
N ASN A 717 -17.93 17.78 3.75
CA ASN A 717 -18.44 18.25 2.45
C ASN A 717 -19.54 17.32 1.92
N PRO A 718 -20.84 17.61 2.17
CA PRO A 718 -21.96 16.80 1.69
C PRO A 718 -22.11 16.78 0.16
N ASP A 719 -21.58 17.79 -0.54
CA ASP A 719 -21.61 17.85 -2.01
C ASP A 719 -20.56 16.91 -2.65
N ALA A 720 -19.81 16.18 -1.82
CA ALA A 720 -18.85 15.17 -2.27
C ALA A 720 -19.47 13.98 -3.00
N VAL A 721 -20.79 13.76 -2.87
CA VAL A 721 -21.54 12.68 -3.53
C VAL A 721 -21.35 12.72 -5.06
N ASP A 722 -21.27 13.91 -5.65
CA ASP A 722 -21.24 14.08 -7.11
C ASP A 722 -19.83 13.92 -7.71
N TYR A 723 -18.79 13.68 -6.92
CA TYR A 723 -17.40 13.94 -7.34
C TYR A 723 -16.79 12.90 -8.30
N ALA A 724 -17.38 11.72 -8.47
CA ALA A 724 -16.87 10.72 -9.42
C ALA A 724 -17.37 10.99 -10.84
N SER A 725 -16.55 11.64 -11.67
CA SER A 725 -16.78 11.60 -13.12
C SER A 725 -16.53 10.17 -13.60
N THR A 726 -17.61 9.41 -13.84
CA THR A 726 -17.56 7.98 -14.20
C THR A 726 -16.58 7.65 -15.33
N PRO A 727 -16.36 8.51 -16.36
CA PRO A 727 -15.36 8.25 -17.40
C PRO A 727 -13.89 8.35 -16.93
N PHE A 728 -13.60 9.13 -15.89
CA PHE A 728 -12.23 9.43 -15.44
C PHE A 728 -11.85 8.72 -14.13
N PHE A 729 -12.83 8.26 -13.37
CA PHE A 729 -12.62 7.59 -12.11
C PHE A 729 -12.62 6.06 -12.26
N GLN A 730 -11.56 5.41 -11.77
CA GLN A 730 -11.44 3.95 -11.74
C GLN A 730 -11.81 3.46 -10.34
N HIS A 731 -12.96 2.79 -10.23
CA HIS A 731 -13.40 2.19 -8.97
C HIS A 731 -12.44 1.11 -8.50
N SER A 732 -12.11 1.15 -7.20
CA SER A 732 -11.29 0.14 -6.52
C SER A 732 -12.12 -1.06 -6.08
N LEU A 733 -13.40 -0.85 -5.81
CA LEU A 733 -14.39 -1.79 -5.27
C LEU A 733 -15.17 -2.43 -6.42
N SER A 734 -15.22 -3.75 -6.40
CA SER A 734 -16.09 -4.56 -7.24
C SER A 734 -17.03 -5.36 -6.34
N ILE A 735 -18.34 -5.23 -6.58
CA ILE A 735 -19.35 -6.10 -6.00
C ILE A 735 -19.47 -7.31 -6.93
N LEU A 736 -19.04 -8.49 -6.47
CA LEU A 736 -18.96 -9.67 -7.33
C LEU A 736 -20.33 -10.29 -7.63
N ASP A 737 -21.25 -10.22 -6.67
CA ASP A 737 -22.63 -10.67 -6.82
C ASP A 737 -23.58 -9.56 -6.38
N PRO A 738 -23.99 -8.67 -7.31
CA PRO A 738 -24.91 -7.57 -6.99
C PRO A 738 -26.29 -8.03 -6.52
N ALA A 739 -26.65 -9.31 -6.71
CA ALA A 739 -27.94 -9.84 -6.27
C ALA A 739 -27.96 -10.11 -4.76
N ALA A 740 -26.83 -10.48 -4.17
CA ALA A 740 -26.65 -10.50 -2.72
C ALA A 740 -26.31 -9.08 -2.24
N THR A 741 -27.29 -8.26 -1.90
CA THR A 741 -27.12 -6.79 -1.87
C THR A 741 -26.33 -6.25 -0.69
N GLY A 742 -26.17 -7.02 0.39
CA GLY A 742 -25.62 -6.50 1.65
C GLY A 742 -26.54 -5.51 2.37
N ARG A 743 -27.78 -5.30 1.89
CA ARG A 743 -28.72 -4.32 2.45
C ARG A 743 -29.75 -4.95 3.38
N VAL A 744 -29.96 -4.36 4.55
CA VAL A 744 -30.96 -4.83 5.52
C VAL A 744 -32.32 -4.23 5.20
N GLY A 745 -33.39 -5.04 5.20
CA GLY A 745 -34.74 -4.59 4.87
C GLY A 745 -35.00 -4.34 3.38
N ALA A 746 -34.00 -4.58 2.52
CA ALA A 746 -34.15 -4.58 1.07
C ALA A 746 -34.11 -6.02 0.53
N SER A 747 -34.76 -6.24 -0.61
CA SER A 747 -34.73 -7.54 -1.29
C SER A 747 -33.29 -7.94 -1.65
N THR A 748 -32.91 -9.18 -1.34
CA THR A 748 -31.63 -9.78 -1.69
C THR A 748 -31.83 -11.18 -2.28
N GLN A 749 -30.82 -11.73 -2.95
CA GLN A 749 -30.79 -13.10 -3.43
C GLN A 749 -29.53 -13.79 -2.89
N GLY A 750 -29.64 -14.23 -1.65
CA GLY A 750 -28.58 -14.89 -0.93
C GLY A 750 -27.73 -13.96 -0.08
N ALA A 751 -26.79 -14.57 0.65
CA ALA A 751 -25.90 -13.88 1.58
C ALA A 751 -24.54 -14.61 1.68
N TYR A 752 -23.45 -13.86 1.70
CA TYR A 752 -22.09 -14.41 1.82
C TYR A 752 -21.49 -14.15 3.19
N ARG A 753 -20.61 -15.06 3.63
CA ARG A 753 -19.70 -14.85 4.76
C ARG A 753 -18.42 -15.67 4.63
N ASN A 754 -17.43 -15.37 5.46
CA ASN A 754 -16.19 -16.13 5.62
C ASN A 754 -15.36 -16.37 4.32
N PRO A 755 -14.99 -15.33 3.56
CA PRO A 755 -14.18 -15.52 2.36
C PRO A 755 -12.72 -15.89 2.69
N SER A 756 -12.14 -16.81 1.92
CA SER A 756 -10.72 -17.17 1.94
C SER A 756 -10.17 -17.42 0.54
N ALA A 757 -8.84 -17.42 0.39
CA ALA A 757 -8.18 -17.56 -0.91
C ALA A 757 -7.96 -19.03 -1.30
N LEU A 758 -8.09 -19.34 -2.59
CA LEU A 758 -7.73 -20.62 -3.20
C LEU A 758 -6.42 -20.54 -4.02
N PRO A 759 -5.69 -21.65 -4.20
CA PRO A 759 -4.46 -21.69 -5.00
C PRO A 759 -4.68 -21.43 -6.52
N ASN A 760 -5.90 -21.53 -7.04
CA ASN A 760 -6.23 -21.09 -8.42
C ASN A 760 -6.53 -19.58 -8.53
N GLY A 761 -6.45 -18.82 -7.43
CA GLY A 761 -6.75 -17.39 -7.42
C GLY A 761 -8.25 -17.05 -7.38
N ASN A 762 -9.12 -18.05 -7.19
CA ASN A 762 -10.54 -17.87 -6.88
C ASN A 762 -10.77 -17.74 -5.36
N ILE A 763 -12.03 -17.51 -4.99
CA ILE A 763 -12.46 -17.29 -3.60
C ILE A 763 -13.21 -18.54 -3.12
N LEU A 764 -12.88 -19.02 -1.94
CA LEU A 764 -13.67 -20.00 -1.19
C LEU A 764 -14.51 -19.26 -0.16
N VAL A 765 -15.81 -19.50 -0.10
CA VAL A 765 -16.72 -18.68 0.72
C VAL A 765 -17.95 -19.46 1.15
N SER A 766 -18.51 -19.11 2.32
CA SER A 766 -19.81 -19.62 2.76
C SER A 766 -20.93 -18.79 2.15
N TYR A 767 -21.93 -19.43 1.55
CA TYR A 767 -23.03 -18.79 0.84
C TYR A 767 -24.38 -19.43 1.22
N ALA A 768 -25.31 -18.61 1.70
CA ALA A 768 -26.68 -19.04 1.94
C ALA A 768 -27.57 -18.70 0.75
N ALA A 769 -28.04 -19.72 0.04
CA ALA A 769 -29.01 -19.57 -1.02
C ALA A 769 -30.41 -19.25 -0.45
N GLY A 770 -31.22 -18.49 -1.17
CA GLY A 770 -32.62 -18.25 -0.81
C GLY A 770 -32.88 -17.20 0.28
N VAL A 771 -31.84 -16.52 0.79
CA VAL A 771 -32.01 -15.35 1.65
C VAL A 771 -32.66 -14.23 0.85
N THR A 772 -33.76 -13.67 1.36
CA THR A 772 -34.49 -12.55 0.75
C THR A 772 -34.44 -11.26 1.58
N ASP A 773 -34.10 -11.35 2.86
CA ASP A 773 -33.85 -10.23 3.76
C ASP A 773 -32.72 -10.57 4.75
N LEU A 774 -31.65 -9.76 4.76
CA LEU A 774 -30.50 -9.95 5.65
C LEU A 774 -30.82 -9.69 7.13
N GLY A 775 -31.91 -8.99 7.43
CA GLY A 775 -32.35 -8.77 8.81
C GLY A 775 -33.06 -9.97 9.44
N SER A 776 -33.48 -10.96 8.63
CA SER A 776 -34.40 -12.02 9.06
C SER A 776 -34.18 -13.34 8.32
N PHE A 777 -33.08 -14.03 8.62
CA PHE A 777 -32.82 -15.41 8.22
C PHE A 777 -32.01 -16.17 9.29
N ASP A 778 -32.03 -17.51 9.21
CA ASP A 778 -31.52 -18.41 10.26
C ASP A 778 -30.24 -19.18 9.87
N GLY A 779 -29.76 -19.04 8.63
CA GLY A 779 -28.59 -19.76 8.11
C GLY A 779 -28.87 -20.42 6.76
N GLY A 780 -28.37 -21.64 6.57
CA GLY A 780 -28.38 -22.39 5.31
C GLY A 780 -27.13 -22.14 4.46
N PHE A 781 -25.97 -21.97 5.11
CA PHE A 781 -24.72 -21.67 4.42
C PHE A 781 -24.07 -22.93 3.84
N ASP A 782 -23.89 -22.96 2.51
CA ASP A 782 -23.05 -23.94 1.82
C ASP A 782 -21.63 -23.36 1.62
N VAL A 783 -20.62 -24.18 1.33
CA VAL A 783 -19.32 -23.68 0.86
C VAL A 783 -19.24 -23.75 -0.67
N VAL A 784 -18.99 -22.60 -1.28
CA VAL A 784 -18.89 -22.45 -2.74
C VAL A 784 -17.55 -21.85 -3.15
N MET A 785 -17.19 -22.08 -4.41
CA MET A 785 -16.11 -21.36 -5.06
C MET A 785 -16.70 -20.18 -5.87
N VAL A 786 -16.07 -19.02 -5.82
CA VAL A 786 -16.43 -17.83 -6.60
C VAL A 786 -15.25 -17.37 -7.44
N ASN A 787 -15.46 -17.20 -8.74
CA ASN A 787 -14.47 -16.62 -9.62
C ASN A 787 -14.22 -15.15 -9.23
N ALA A 788 -12.98 -14.82 -8.86
CA ALA A 788 -12.63 -13.51 -8.33
C ALA A 788 -12.76 -12.35 -9.36
N THR A 789 -12.84 -12.66 -10.67
CA THR A 789 -13.04 -11.65 -11.73
C THR A 789 -14.51 -11.54 -12.12
N THR A 790 -15.18 -12.67 -12.36
CA THR A 790 -16.52 -12.68 -12.98
C THR A 790 -17.66 -12.76 -11.97
N GLY A 791 -17.38 -13.14 -10.71
CA GLY A 791 -18.40 -13.42 -9.71
C GLY A 791 -19.16 -14.73 -9.95
N ALA A 792 -18.79 -15.51 -10.97
CA ALA A 792 -19.42 -16.81 -11.24
C ALA A 792 -19.19 -17.75 -10.06
N ARG A 793 -20.28 -18.32 -9.53
CA ARG A 793 -20.26 -19.31 -8.45
C ARG A 793 -20.26 -20.73 -8.99
N SER A 794 -19.51 -21.60 -8.33
CA SER A 794 -19.50 -23.05 -8.55
C SER A 794 -19.69 -23.78 -7.23
N ALA A 795 -20.54 -24.81 -7.22
CA ALA A 795 -20.72 -25.68 -6.06
C ALA A 795 -19.49 -26.58 -5.86
N LEU A 796 -19.23 -26.95 -4.61
CA LEU A 796 -18.21 -27.93 -4.25
C LEU A 796 -18.90 -29.18 -3.69
N PRO A 797 -18.80 -30.35 -4.34
CA PRO A 797 -19.50 -31.55 -3.90
C PRO A 797 -19.24 -31.91 -2.43
N GLY A 798 -20.30 -32.17 -1.67
CA GLY A 798 -20.21 -32.59 -0.26
C GLY A 798 -20.05 -31.44 0.74
N LEU A 799 -20.22 -30.20 0.30
CA LEU A 799 -20.22 -28.99 1.13
C LEU A 799 -21.53 -28.19 0.96
N ASP A 800 -22.63 -28.90 0.79
CA ASP A 800 -23.97 -28.40 0.45
C ASP A 800 -25.09 -29.10 1.25
N ASP A 801 -24.82 -29.49 2.50
CA ASP A 801 -25.80 -30.14 3.36
C ASP A 801 -26.83 -29.14 3.90
N ALA A 802 -28.04 -29.18 3.32
CA ALA A 802 -29.16 -28.31 3.66
C ALA A 802 -29.63 -28.37 5.12
N ALA A 803 -29.20 -29.36 5.91
CA ALA A 803 -29.50 -29.44 7.35
C ALA A 803 -28.49 -28.68 8.22
N THR A 804 -27.41 -28.16 7.64
CA THR A 804 -26.28 -27.56 8.36
C THR A 804 -25.82 -26.24 7.75
N ASP A 805 -25.08 -25.46 8.54
CA ASP A 805 -24.24 -24.37 8.09
C ASP A 805 -22.79 -24.86 7.96
N GLU A 806 -22.21 -24.63 6.80
CA GLU A 806 -20.81 -24.90 6.46
C GLU A 806 -20.03 -23.57 6.44
N LEU A 807 -19.22 -23.37 7.49
CA LEU A 807 -18.66 -22.07 7.87
C LEU A 807 -17.13 -22.07 7.90
N TRP A 808 -16.55 -20.87 7.74
CA TRP A 808 -15.10 -20.62 7.79
C TRP A 808 -14.25 -21.60 6.99
N PRO A 809 -14.54 -21.80 5.69
CA PRO A 809 -13.77 -22.71 4.87
C PRO A 809 -12.37 -22.14 4.59
N VAL A 810 -11.34 -22.97 4.77
CA VAL A 810 -9.94 -22.63 4.47
C VAL A 810 -9.29 -23.79 3.72
N ALA A 811 -8.69 -23.48 2.58
CA ALA A 811 -7.91 -24.47 1.82
C ALA A 811 -6.56 -24.75 2.49
N VAL A 812 -6.17 -26.02 2.48
CA VAL A 812 -4.94 -26.51 3.11
C VAL A 812 -3.89 -26.72 2.01
N PHE A 813 -3.01 -25.73 1.88
CA PHE A 813 -1.89 -25.73 0.92
C PHE A 813 -0.76 -24.83 1.44
N GLY A 814 0.45 -25.09 0.97
CA GLY A 814 1.63 -24.28 1.27
C GLY A 814 1.74 -23.05 0.36
N ARG A 815 2.28 -21.97 0.93
CA ARG A 815 2.48 -20.66 0.31
C ARG A 815 3.95 -20.28 0.38
N VAL A 816 4.41 -19.52 -0.59
CA VAL A 816 5.77 -18.97 -0.60
C VAL A 816 5.89 -17.96 0.53
N ASN A 817 6.89 -18.16 1.37
CA ASN A 817 7.18 -17.26 2.48
C ASN A 817 7.99 -16.05 1.98
N GLN A 818 7.37 -14.88 1.99
CA GLN A 818 8.00 -13.59 1.63
C GLN A 818 8.55 -12.84 2.86
N GLY A 819 8.54 -13.48 4.03
CA GLY A 819 8.91 -12.89 5.31
C GLY A 819 7.77 -12.09 5.95
N VAL A 820 8.11 -11.44 7.06
CA VAL A 820 7.21 -10.54 7.80
C VAL A 820 7.70 -9.12 7.66
N PHE A 821 6.81 -8.23 7.21
CA PHE A 821 7.09 -6.80 7.17
C PHE A 821 7.21 -6.22 8.58
N ARG A 822 8.30 -5.51 8.83
CA ARG A 822 8.58 -4.82 10.09
C ARG A 822 8.66 -3.32 9.88
N THR A 823 8.40 -2.57 10.93
CA THR A 823 8.52 -1.12 11.00
C THR A 823 10.01 -0.77 11.00
N THR A 824 10.52 -0.20 9.91
CA THR A 824 11.96 0.13 9.78
C THR A 824 12.22 1.64 9.79
N PRO A 825 13.25 2.11 10.51
CA PRO A 825 13.63 3.52 10.50
C PRO A 825 14.03 3.94 9.09
N GLY A 826 13.41 4.99 8.55
CA GLY A 826 13.83 5.58 7.27
C GLY A 826 13.48 4.80 5.99
N GLY A 827 12.57 3.81 6.06
CA GLY A 827 12.12 3.03 4.89
C GLY A 827 11.15 3.76 3.94
N ASP A 828 10.38 4.73 4.45
CA ASP A 828 9.58 5.66 3.66
C ASP A 828 9.91 7.11 4.10
N PRO A 829 10.11 8.06 3.18
CA PRO A 829 10.44 9.44 3.53
C PRO A 829 9.32 10.19 4.27
N VAL A 830 8.12 9.61 4.37
CA VAL A 830 6.92 10.27 4.92
C VAL A 830 6.30 9.48 6.07
N PHE A 831 6.22 8.15 5.94
CA PHE A 831 5.68 7.25 6.97
C PHE A 831 6.73 6.23 7.38
N HIS A 832 7.70 6.66 8.17
CA HIS A 832 8.65 5.75 8.81
C HIS A 832 8.39 5.67 10.30
N GLY A 833 8.81 4.55 10.86
CA GLY A 833 8.86 4.40 12.29
C GLY A 833 9.80 3.26 12.68
N VAL A 834 9.87 3.00 13.96
CA VAL A 834 10.60 1.87 14.52
C VAL A 834 9.96 1.50 15.84
N VAL A 835 9.94 0.21 16.16
CA VAL A 835 9.54 -0.27 17.48
C VAL A 835 10.80 -0.67 18.22
N TYR A 836 11.11 0.05 19.30
CA TYR A 836 12.23 -0.29 20.19
C TYR A 836 11.78 -1.28 21.26
N ASP A 837 12.59 -2.30 21.51
CA ASP A 837 12.33 -3.37 22.48
C ASP A 837 13.20 -3.25 23.75
N LYS A 838 14.05 -2.21 23.83
CA LYS A 838 14.96 -1.96 24.95
C LYS A 838 14.99 -0.47 25.31
N ASP A 839 15.04 -0.22 26.61
CA ASP A 839 15.27 1.13 27.14
C ASP A 839 16.74 1.54 26.98
N ASP A 840 16.97 2.82 26.72
CA ASP A 840 18.28 3.49 26.85
C ASP A 840 18.09 4.93 27.40
N GLU A 841 19.15 5.73 27.45
CA GLU A 841 19.06 7.12 27.98
C GLU A 841 18.07 8.01 27.22
N GLN A 842 17.72 7.67 25.98
CA GLN A 842 16.86 8.44 25.09
C GLN A 842 15.56 7.70 24.70
N LYS A 843 15.51 6.38 24.88
CA LYS A 843 14.41 5.51 24.42
C LYS A 843 13.76 4.81 25.59
N ARG A 844 12.44 4.89 25.60
CA ARG A 844 11.57 4.36 26.65
C ARG A 844 10.52 3.46 26.01
N THR A 845 10.57 2.18 26.33
CA THR A 845 9.71 1.11 25.79
C THR A 845 8.30 1.15 26.35
N ASP A 846 8.06 1.85 27.46
CA ASP A 846 6.74 2.11 28.04
C ASP A 846 6.00 3.27 27.37
N ARG A 847 6.64 3.97 26.43
CA ARG A 847 6.10 5.16 25.77
C ARG A 847 6.17 5.03 24.25
N PHE A 848 5.37 5.82 23.56
CA PHE A 848 5.55 6.10 22.15
C PHE A 848 6.07 7.52 21.95
N GLN A 849 6.78 7.75 20.85
CA GLN A 849 7.13 9.07 20.35
C GLN A 849 6.53 9.27 18.97
N LEU A 850 5.87 10.41 18.77
CA LEU A 850 5.20 10.73 17.53
C LEU A 850 5.67 12.08 16.99
N THR A 851 6.16 12.10 15.76
CA THR A 851 6.38 13.32 14.98
C THR A 851 5.26 13.44 13.96
N ILE A 852 4.56 14.57 13.93
CA ILE A 852 3.53 14.87 12.93
C ILE A 852 4.04 16.03 12.09
N VAL A 853 4.21 15.81 10.78
CA VAL A 853 4.81 16.79 9.86
C VAL A 853 3.89 17.98 9.62
N ASP A 854 2.58 17.76 9.49
CA ASP A 854 1.55 18.80 9.33
C ASP A 854 0.25 18.29 9.95
N PHE A 855 -0.06 18.75 11.16
CA PHE A 855 -1.24 18.29 11.89
C PHE A 855 -2.56 18.76 11.26
N PRO A 856 -2.74 20.03 10.85
CA PRO A 856 -3.94 20.47 10.11
C PRO A 856 -4.30 19.57 8.93
N MET A 857 -3.28 19.13 8.20
CA MET A 857 -3.47 18.27 7.06
C MET A 857 -3.95 16.86 7.47
N LEU A 858 -3.35 16.27 8.51
CA LEU A 858 -3.81 15.02 9.13
C LEU A 858 -5.24 15.16 9.65
N ALA A 859 -5.56 16.25 10.33
CA ALA A 859 -6.88 16.53 10.89
C ALA A 859 -7.98 16.48 9.82
N SER A 860 -7.72 17.01 8.62
CA SER A 860 -8.70 16.92 7.51
C SER A 860 -9.08 15.47 7.15
N LEU A 861 -8.13 14.51 7.25
CA LEU A 861 -8.35 13.09 6.93
C LEU A 861 -9.09 12.35 8.04
N LEU A 862 -8.93 12.77 9.30
CA LEU A 862 -9.57 12.16 10.46
C LEU A 862 -11.10 12.33 10.43
N PHE A 863 -11.63 13.36 9.77
CA PHE A 863 -13.07 13.59 9.69
C PHE A 863 -13.67 13.10 8.37
N GLN A 864 -12.98 13.33 7.25
CA GLN A 864 -13.46 12.90 5.94
C GLN A 864 -12.30 12.55 5.01
N SER A 865 -12.42 11.41 4.32
CA SER A 865 -11.45 10.94 3.35
C SER A 865 -12.11 10.80 1.98
N THR A 866 -12.55 11.92 1.40
CA THR A 866 -13.08 11.95 0.04
C THR A 866 -12.10 12.52 -0.94
N ARG A 867 -12.32 12.18 -2.22
CA ARG A 867 -11.53 12.74 -3.32
C ARG A 867 -11.92 14.18 -3.67
N SER A 868 -13.05 14.67 -3.15
CA SER A 868 -13.74 15.90 -3.57
C SER A 868 -13.12 17.24 -3.19
N GLY A 869 -11.87 17.23 -2.74
CA GLY A 869 -11.27 18.36 -2.05
C GLY A 869 -11.69 18.41 -0.59
N ARG A 870 -11.04 19.29 0.16
CA ARG A 870 -11.15 19.33 1.62
C ARG A 870 -10.77 20.69 2.16
N HIS A 871 -11.32 21.02 3.33
CA HIS A 871 -10.90 22.18 4.11
C HIS A 871 -9.74 21.79 5.03
N VAL A 872 -8.63 22.53 4.93
CA VAL A 872 -7.49 22.43 5.84
C VAL A 872 -7.51 23.70 6.67
N GLU A 873 -7.93 23.58 7.93
CA GLU A 873 -8.06 24.70 8.84
C GLU A 873 -6.71 25.00 9.51
N ASP A 874 -6.34 26.27 9.69
CA ASP A 874 -5.14 26.60 10.46
C ASP A 874 -5.40 26.36 11.96
N MET A 875 -4.44 25.72 12.64
CA MET A 875 -4.57 25.30 14.04
C MET A 875 -3.30 25.66 14.81
N SER A 876 -3.46 26.05 16.08
CA SER A 876 -2.34 26.27 17.01
C SER A 876 -2.16 25.14 18.03
N SER A 877 -3.16 24.26 18.17
CA SER A 877 -3.13 23.12 19.09
C SER A 877 -4.23 22.11 18.77
N PHE A 878 -4.11 20.91 19.32
CA PHE A 878 -5.19 19.92 19.41
C PHE A 878 -5.25 19.32 20.81
N GLU A 879 -6.30 18.57 21.11
CA GLU A 879 -6.42 17.85 22.37
C GLU A 879 -6.27 16.35 22.16
N ALA A 880 -5.50 15.69 23.03
CA ALA A 880 -5.41 14.24 23.10
C ALA A 880 -6.26 13.74 24.28
N TRP A 881 -7.06 12.71 24.02
CA TRP A 881 -7.95 12.09 24.98
C TRP A 881 -7.73 10.58 24.99
N ALA A 882 -7.85 9.95 26.15
CA ALA A 882 -7.90 8.51 26.27
C ALA A 882 -9.34 8.06 26.51
N SER A 883 -9.83 7.11 25.71
CA SER A 883 -11.07 6.40 26.03
C SER A 883 -10.83 5.47 27.21
N LEU A 884 -11.76 5.45 28.15
CA LEU A 884 -11.72 4.56 29.31
C LEU A 884 -12.77 3.47 29.11
N PRO A 885 -12.48 2.20 29.44
CA PRO A 885 -13.47 1.14 29.38
C PRO A 885 -14.60 1.36 30.43
N PRO A 886 -15.72 0.64 30.32
CA PRO A 886 -16.70 0.50 31.40
C PRO A 886 -16.03 0.03 32.69
N GLU A 887 -16.35 0.67 33.82
CA GLU A 887 -15.74 0.35 35.12
C GLU A 887 -16.68 -0.50 35.98
N THR A 888 -17.94 -0.06 36.10
CA THR A 888 -18.97 -0.76 36.90
C THR A 888 -20.14 -1.23 36.07
N GLU A 889 -20.34 -0.61 34.92
CA GLU A 889 -21.43 -0.88 33.99
C GLU A 889 -21.28 -2.26 33.36
N LYS A 890 -22.37 -3.04 33.42
CA LYS A 890 -22.53 -4.36 32.81
C LYS A 890 -23.68 -4.39 31.80
N SER A 891 -24.33 -3.25 31.56
CA SER A 891 -25.38 -3.12 30.56
C SER A 891 -25.50 -1.68 30.07
N LEU A 892 -25.91 -1.51 28.81
CA LEU A 892 -26.36 -0.21 28.29
C LEU A 892 -27.65 0.32 28.94
N ASN A 893 -28.28 -0.46 29.83
CA ASN A 893 -29.44 -0.02 30.62
C ASN A 893 -29.08 0.36 32.07
N ASP A 894 -27.81 0.24 32.47
CA ASP A 894 -27.38 0.67 33.79
C ASP A 894 -27.48 2.20 33.94
N PRO A 895 -27.76 2.71 35.14
CA PRO A 895 -27.80 4.15 35.39
C PRO A 895 -26.38 4.72 35.39
N SER A 896 -25.90 5.18 34.24
CA SER A 896 -24.58 5.79 34.08
C SER A 896 -24.65 7.10 33.29
N PRO A 897 -23.94 8.17 33.72
CA PRO A 897 -23.84 9.41 32.98
C PRO A 897 -22.99 9.28 31.69
N TYR A 898 -22.34 8.13 31.50
CA TYR A 898 -21.50 7.85 30.35
C TYR A 898 -22.23 7.07 29.25
N ILE A 899 -23.47 6.64 29.49
CA ILE A 899 -24.29 5.98 28.48
C ILE A 899 -25.12 7.04 27.75
N VAL A 900 -24.96 7.10 26.43
CA VAL A 900 -25.70 8.01 25.55
C VAL A 900 -26.47 7.22 24.50
N GLU A 901 -27.55 7.81 23.99
CA GLU A 901 -28.37 7.24 22.94
C GLU A 901 -28.31 8.12 21.69
N ASP A 902 -28.09 7.50 20.53
CA ASP A 902 -28.04 8.16 19.23
C ASP A 902 -28.76 7.33 18.15
N GLN A 903 -28.63 7.72 16.89
CA GLN A 903 -29.24 7.02 15.74
C GLN A 903 -28.78 5.56 15.56
N TYR A 904 -27.66 5.18 16.17
CA TYR A 904 -27.15 3.81 16.23
C TYR A 904 -27.49 3.13 17.56
N GLY A 905 -28.37 3.70 18.39
CA GLY A 905 -28.78 3.15 19.69
C GLY A 905 -27.88 3.62 20.83
N LYS A 906 -27.86 2.87 21.94
CA LYS A 906 -27.05 3.24 23.11
C LYS A 906 -25.57 2.91 22.94
N VAL A 907 -24.69 3.64 23.64
CA VAL A 907 -23.24 3.41 23.71
C VAL A 907 -22.67 3.97 25.01
N TYR A 908 -21.63 3.34 25.53
CA TYR A 908 -20.84 3.89 26.64
C TYR A 908 -19.68 4.74 26.12
N ALA A 909 -19.51 5.94 26.66
CA ALA A 909 -18.44 6.87 26.29
C ALA A 909 -17.94 7.64 27.52
N ARG A 910 -16.84 7.15 28.10
CA ARG A 910 -16.09 7.84 29.14
C ARG A 910 -14.69 8.14 28.65
N ARG A 911 -14.24 9.38 28.81
CA ARG A 911 -12.91 9.82 28.38
C ARG A 911 -12.23 10.63 29.46
N VAL A 912 -10.91 10.65 29.37
CA VAL A 912 -10.06 11.55 30.16
C VAL A 912 -9.16 12.33 29.22
N LYS A 913 -9.06 13.64 29.45
CA LYS A 913 -8.16 14.49 28.68
C LYS A 913 -6.73 14.16 29.10
N VAL A 914 -5.91 13.76 28.15
CA VAL A 914 -4.48 13.51 28.37
C VAL A 914 -3.74 14.85 28.40
N GLY A 915 -4.04 15.73 27.44
CA GLY A 915 -3.47 17.07 27.38
C GLY A 915 -3.90 17.86 26.15
N THR A 916 -3.56 19.15 26.15
CA THR A 916 -3.61 20.00 24.96
C THR A 916 -2.20 20.12 24.41
N VAL A 917 -2.01 19.72 23.16
CA VAL A 917 -0.72 19.66 22.49
C VAL A 917 -0.59 20.89 21.58
N PRO A 918 0.35 21.81 21.82
CA PRO A 918 0.58 22.94 20.95
C PRO A 918 1.29 22.50 19.66
N LEU A 919 0.99 23.21 18.57
CA LEU A 919 1.64 23.05 17.27
C LEU A 919 2.70 24.14 17.08
N LEU A 920 3.75 23.81 16.35
CA LEU A 920 4.72 24.79 15.86
C LEU A 920 4.11 25.65 14.74
N PRO A 921 4.74 26.78 14.36
CA PRO A 921 4.19 27.69 13.35
C PRO A 921 3.94 27.06 11.98
N ASP A 922 4.69 26.02 11.62
CA ASP A 922 4.49 25.23 10.39
C ASP A 922 3.39 24.15 10.51
N GLY A 923 2.71 24.08 11.67
CA GLY A 923 1.67 23.09 11.97
C GLY A 923 2.20 21.73 12.41
N SER A 924 3.52 21.57 12.57
CA SER A 924 4.16 20.33 12.98
C SER A 924 4.21 20.17 14.52
N VAL A 925 4.40 18.94 14.99
CA VAL A 925 4.63 18.65 16.41
C VAL A 925 5.45 17.38 16.61
N LYS A 926 6.24 17.33 17.68
CA LYS A 926 6.87 16.12 18.19
C LYS A 926 6.46 15.94 19.63
N LEU A 927 5.89 14.78 19.97
CA LEU A 927 5.34 14.51 21.28
C LEU A 927 5.68 13.10 21.76
N GLN A 928 5.63 12.91 23.07
CA GLN A 928 5.79 11.61 23.72
C GLN A 928 4.66 11.40 24.74
N ALA A 929 4.13 10.18 24.80
CA ALA A 929 3.10 9.79 25.77
C ALA A 929 3.17 8.28 26.07
N PRO A 930 2.57 7.80 27.18
CA PRO A 930 2.38 6.39 27.46
C PRO A 930 1.68 5.70 26.29
N ALA A 931 2.16 4.50 25.96
CA ALA A 931 1.59 3.67 24.91
C ALA A 931 0.52 2.71 25.44
N GLY A 932 -0.16 1.99 24.54
CA GLY A 932 -1.13 0.98 24.91
C GLY A 932 -2.50 1.51 25.37
N TYR A 933 -2.81 2.77 25.05
CA TYR A 933 -4.11 3.41 25.31
C TYR A 933 -4.92 3.58 24.02
N PRO A 934 -6.27 3.49 24.09
CA PRO A 934 -7.14 3.94 23.01
C PRO A 934 -7.20 5.47 23.02
N VAL A 935 -6.64 6.10 21.99
CA VAL A 935 -6.51 7.55 21.88
C VAL A 935 -7.56 8.11 20.91
N VAL A 936 -8.16 9.23 21.30
CA VAL A 936 -9.04 10.06 20.48
C VAL A 936 -8.51 11.49 20.47
N LEU A 937 -8.44 12.11 19.30
CA LEU A 937 -8.06 13.51 19.14
C LEU A 937 -9.29 14.41 19.08
N ALA A 938 -9.20 15.62 19.65
CA ALA A 938 -10.17 16.70 19.41
C ALA A 938 -9.48 17.86 18.70
N VAL A 939 -10.10 18.34 17.62
CA VAL A 939 -9.50 19.30 16.69
C VAL A 939 -10.47 20.43 16.35
N GLN A 940 -9.93 21.59 15.98
CA GLN A 940 -10.73 22.69 15.45
C GLN A 940 -11.01 22.43 13.97
N GLN A 941 -12.21 21.95 13.65
CA GLN A 941 -12.61 21.64 12.27
C GLN A 941 -13.95 22.28 11.97
N ARG A 942 -14.16 22.68 10.72
CA ARG A 942 -15.47 23.15 10.25
C ARG A 942 -16.25 21.98 9.65
N MET A 943 -17.41 21.70 10.23
CA MET A 943 -18.38 20.71 9.74
C MET A 943 -19.46 21.40 8.89
N LYS A 944 -20.29 20.59 8.22
CA LYS A 944 -21.41 21.07 7.41
C LYS A 944 -22.30 22.05 8.21
N GLY A 945 -22.55 23.22 7.63
CA GLY A 945 -23.44 24.24 8.21
C GLY A 945 -22.80 25.13 9.28
N GLU A 946 -21.55 24.87 9.68
CA GLU A 946 -20.84 25.71 10.63
C GLU A 946 -20.22 26.94 9.95
N PRO A 947 -20.40 28.16 10.49
CA PRO A 947 -19.85 29.37 9.89
C PRO A 947 -18.32 29.52 10.11
N LYS A 948 -17.75 28.75 11.04
CA LYS A 948 -16.34 28.77 11.44
C LYS A 948 -15.95 27.42 12.08
N PRO A 949 -14.66 27.08 12.18
CA PRO A 949 -14.22 25.88 12.88
C PRO A 949 -14.67 25.88 14.34
N THR A 950 -15.09 24.71 14.82
CA THR A 950 -15.39 24.44 16.24
C THR A 950 -14.67 23.16 16.68
N LEU A 951 -14.67 22.89 17.98
CA LEU A 951 -13.98 21.71 18.53
C LEU A 951 -14.80 20.45 18.26
N HIS A 952 -14.26 19.52 17.48
CA HIS A 952 -14.85 18.22 17.21
C HIS A 952 -13.91 17.08 17.61
N HIS A 953 -14.47 15.98 18.09
CA HIS A 953 -13.70 14.76 18.36
C HIS A 953 -13.63 13.89 17.11
N GLN A 954 -12.47 13.31 16.83
CA GLN A 954 -12.37 12.26 15.82
C GLN A 954 -13.29 11.09 16.22
N LEU A 955 -13.93 10.48 15.22
CA LEU A 955 -14.95 9.44 15.44
C LEU A 955 -14.36 8.03 15.57
N GLU A 956 -13.04 7.90 15.66
CA GLU A 956 -12.35 6.62 15.77
C GLU A 956 -11.23 6.65 16.79
N GLU A 957 -11.06 5.54 17.49
CA GLU A 957 -9.88 5.33 18.32
C GLU A 957 -8.69 4.93 17.44
N ILE A 958 -7.53 5.45 17.83
CA ILE A 958 -6.21 5.06 17.35
C ILE A 958 -5.39 4.54 18.53
N GLN A 959 -4.30 3.85 18.24
CA GLN A 959 -3.35 3.39 19.25
C GLN A 959 -1.93 3.66 18.79
N PHE A 960 -1.02 3.69 19.76
CA PHE A 960 0.42 3.67 19.54
C PHE A 960 1.03 2.57 20.40
N TYR A 961 1.98 1.85 19.82
CA TYR A 961 2.57 0.67 20.43
C TYR A 961 3.69 1.04 21.43
N PRO A 962 3.87 0.28 22.52
CA PRO A 962 5.01 0.47 23.43
C PRO A 962 6.35 0.44 22.68
N GLY A 963 7.16 1.48 22.85
CA GLY A 963 8.44 1.65 22.15
C GLY A 963 8.33 2.15 20.71
N GLU A 964 7.13 2.44 20.21
CA GLU A 964 6.91 2.93 18.86
C GLU A 964 7.37 4.38 18.70
N TRP A 965 8.22 4.60 17.72
CA TRP A 965 8.64 5.92 17.27
C TRP A 965 8.15 6.08 15.84
N LEU A 966 7.29 7.05 15.59
CA LEU A 966 6.58 7.16 14.32
C LEU A 966 6.61 8.60 13.80
N THR A 967 6.73 8.74 12.49
CA THR A 967 6.46 9.99 11.77
C THR A 967 5.15 9.82 10.98
N LEU A 968 4.21 10.76 11.16
CA LEU A 968 2.92 10.79 10.48
C LEU A 968 2.71 12.08 9.70
N SER A 969 1.75 12.03 8.78
CA SER A 969 1.35 13.15 7.91
C SER A 969 2.44 13.54 6.91
N PHE A 970 2.16 14.60 6.18
CA PHE A 970 2.99 15.15 5.12
C PHE A 970 2.71 16.64 5.06
N ARG A 971 3.70 17.39 4.58
CA ARG A 971 3.49 18.79 4.24
C ARG A 971 2.30 18.97 3.29
N ARG A 972 1.37 19.86 3.62
CA ARG A 972 0.17 20.10 2.79
C ARG A 972 0.50 20.44 1.33
N GLU A 973 1.65 21.06 1.04
CA GLU A 973 2.09 21.42 -0.32
C GLU A 973 2.49 20.22 -1.19
N VAL A 974 2.70 19.05 -0.57
CA VAL A 974 3.03 17.81 -1.27
C VAL A 974 1.95 16.73 -1.16
N PHE A 975 0.90 16.95 -0.37
CA PHE A 975 -0.20 15.99 -0.19
C PHE A 975 -0.76 15.48 -1.51
N SER A 976 -1.16 16.42 -2.38
CA SER A 976 -1.81 16.10 -3.66
C SER A 976 -0.93 15.19 -4.53
N ASN A 977 0.40 15.29 -4.38
CA ASN A 977 1.35 14.52 -5.18
C ASN A 977 1.50 13.07 -4.71
N PHE A 978 1.42 12.85 -3.39
CA PHE A 978 1.70 11.54 -2.79
C PHE A 978 0.40 10.80 -2.45
N CYS A 979 -0.48 11.44 -1.70
CA CYS A 979 -1.72 10.84 -1.22
C CYS A 979 -2.92 11.18 -2.09
N GLY A 980 -2.84 12.25 -2.90
CA GLY A 980 -3.94 12.69 -3.76
C GLY A 980 -4.37 11.64 -4.77
N GLY A 981 -3.46 10.74 -5.16
CA GLY A 981 -3.78 9.57 -5.97
C GLY A 981 -4.89 8.70 -5.39
N CYS A 982 -4.94 8.54 -4.07
CA CYS A 982 -5.93 7.70 -3.39
C CYS A 982 -7.05 8.53 -2.72
N HIS A 983 -6.68 9.65 -2.10
CA HIS A 983 -7.55 10.49 -1.28
C HIS A 983 -8.04 11.75 -1.99
N GLY A 984 -7.68 11.96 -3.26
CA GLY A 984 -7.89 13.22 -3.98
C GLY A 984 -7.02 14.37 -3.48
N PRO A 985 -6.81 15.40 -4.31
CA PRO A 985 -5.98 16.54 -3.96
C PRO A 985 -6.69 17.49 -3.01
N VAL A 986 -5.96 18.39 -2.33
CA VAL A 986 -6.56 19.39 -1.43
C VAL A 986 -7.62 20.24 -2.15
N SER A 987 -7.33 20.62 -3.38
CA SER A 987 -8.16 21.48 -4.23
C SER A 987 -9.45 20.82 -4.73
N GLY A 988 -9.54 19.48 -4.68
CA GLY A 988 -10.60 18.75 -5.37
C GLY A 988 -10.53 18.86 -6.90
N LYS A 989 -9.36 19.12 -7.50
CA LYS A 989 -9.19 19.08 -8.96
C LYS A 989 -8.23 17.99 -9.38
N GLU A 990 -8.68 17.00 -10.15
CA GLU A 990 -7.92 15.77 -10.40
C GLU A 990 -6.53 16.01 -11.03
N PHE A 991 -6.38 17.03 -11.88
CA PHE A 991 -5.07 17.41 -12.44
C PHE A 991 -4.02 17.89 -11.41
N ASP A 992 -4.43 18.17 -10.16
CA ASP A 992 -3.50 18.51 -9.07
C ASP A 992 -2.92 17.25 -8.42
N VAL A 993 -3.43 16.06 -8.77
CA VAL A 993 -2.83 14.77 -8.46
C VAL A 993 -1.66 14.52 -9.42
N SER A 994 -0.48 15.03 -9.08
CA SER A 994 0.69 14.91 -9.95
C SER A 994 1.96 14.57 -9.20
N ILE A 995 2.87 13.84 -9.83
CA ILE A 995 4.13 13.46 -9.18
C ILE A 995 5.13 14.61 -9.32
N LYS A 996 5.74 15.02 -8.20
CA LYS A 996 6.86 15.96 -8.19
C LYS A 996 8.19 15.18 -8.19
N PRO A 997 9.14 15.48 -9.09
CA PRO A 997 10.42 14.77 -9.18
C PRO A 997 11.24 14.80 -7.87
N ASP A 998 11.38 15.96 -7.23
CA ASP A 998 12.10 16.15 -5.96
C ASP A 998 11.17 16.12 -4.74
N LEU A 999 10.50 14.98 -4.54
CA LEU A 999 9.56 14.81 -3.43
C LEU A 999 10.24 14.32 -2.13
N VAL A 1000 11.22 13.42 -2.26
CA VAL A 1000 11.84 12.70 -1.13
C VAL A 1000 12.55 13.65 -0.16
N SER A 1001 13.25 14.68 -0.68
CA SER A 1001 13.98 15.64 0.16
C SER A 1001 13.07 16.61 0.92
N GLN A 1002 11.85 16.83 0.42
CA GLN A 1002 10.95 17.87 0.91
C GLN A 1002 9.86 17.34 1.85
N ALA A 1003 9.51 16.05 1.75
CA ALA A 1003 8.31 15.52 2.37
C ALA A 1003 8.38 15.36 3.91
N SER A 1004 9.58 15.15 4.47
CA SER A 1004 9.81 15.05 5.93
C SER A 1004 10.28 16.35 6.59
N LYS A 1005 10.42 17.45 5.83
CA LYS A 1005 10.87 18.72 6.38
C LYS A 1005 9.78 19.31 7.28
N CYS A 1006 10.11 19.52 8.56
CA CYS A 1006 9.27 20.22 9.53
C CYS A 1006 10.12 20.76 10.69
N ASP A 1007 9.62 21.78 11.37
CA ASP A 1007 10.26 22.41 12.52
C ASP A 1007 10.31 21.45 13.73
N ALA A 1008 9.34 20.52 13.84
CA ALA A 1008 9.23 19.59 14.97
C ALA A 1008 10.31 18.52 15.02
N ARG A 1009 10.97 18.23 13.89
CA ARG A 1009 11.95 17.15 13.79
C ARG A 1009 13.08 17.30 14.81
N ASP A 1010 13.67 18.49 14.85
CA ASP A 1010 14.82 18.84 15.70
C ASP A 1010 14.38 19.44 17.04
N ALA A 1011 13.07 19.57 17.27
CA ALA A 1011 12.52 19.97 18.56
C ALA A 1011 12.63 18.84 19.59
N ASP A 1012 12.66 19.24 20.87
CA ASP A 1012 12.46 18.30 21.97
C ASP A 1012 11.01 17.81 21.97
N PRO A 1013 10.75 16.51 22.23
CA PRO A 1013 9.40 15.99 22.29
C PRO A 1013 8.63 16.63 23.45
N ILE A 1014 7.42 17.09 23.17
CA ILE A 1014 6.48 17.56 24.18
C ILE A 1014 5.95 16.35 24.94
N ASP A 1015 6.13 16.32 26.25
CA ASP A 1015 5.47 15.33 27.09
C ASP A 1015 3.98 15.68 27.23
N ALA A 1016 3.12 14.90 26.57
CA ALA A 1016 1.67 15.14 26.58
C ALA A 1016 1.00 14.76 27.91
N THR A 1017 1.72 14.17 28.88
CA THR A 1017 1.16 13.71 30.18
C THR A 1017 1.24 14.71 31.32
N LYS A 1018 1.65 15.96 31.06
CA LYS A 1018 1.84 16.97 32.12
C LYS A 1018 0.53 17.40 32.81
N SER A 1019 -0.63 16.96 32.35
CA SER A 1019 -1.88 17.06 33.09
C SER A 1019 -2.14 15.75 33.84
N PRO A 1020 -2.41 15.80 35.16
CA PRO A 1020 -2.96 14.66 35.86
C PRO A 1020 -4.23 14.15 35.16
N LEU A 1021 -4.45 12.83 35.12
CA LEU A 1021 -5.67 12.18 34.63
C LEU A 1021 -6.89 12.47 35.54
N ASN A 1022 -7.11 13.72 35.90
CA ASN A 1022 -7.96 14.15 37.00
C ASN A 1022 -9.24 14.83 36.51
N GLU A 1023 -9.30 15.26 35.25
CA GLU A 1023 -10.54 15.75 34.61
C GLU A 1023 -11.18 14.61 33.81
N ILE A 1024 -11.91 13.75 34.53
CA ILE A 1024 -12.81 12.76 33.93
C ILE A 1024 -14.05 13.51 33.50
N LEU A 1025 -14.20 13.72 32.20
CA LEU A 1025 -15.40 14.35 31.63
C LEU A 1025 -16.31 13.25 31.09
N GLY A 1026 -17.48 13.11 31.73
CA GLY A 1026 -18.66 12.56 31.05
C GLY A 1026 -19.20 13.64 30.10
N PRO A 1027 -19.70 13.28 28.92
CA PRO A 1027 -19.68 14.24 27.83
C PRO A 1027 -20.74 15.34 27.98
N PRO A 1028 -20.39 16.61 27.66
CA PRO A 1028 -21.18 17.41 26.75
C PRO A 1028 -20.71 17.08 25.32
N PHE A 1029 -21.38 16.14 24.67
CA PHE A 1029 -21.31 16.01 23.21
C PHE A 1029 -22.51 16.77 22.63
N PRO A 1030 -22.33 17.60 21.59
CA PRO A 1030 -23.43 18.19 20.82
C PRO A 1030 -24.15 17.16 19.94
#